data_AF-A0AAE6KTX9-F1
#
_entry.id   AF-A0AAE6KTX9-F1
#
_cell.length_a   1.000
_cell.length_b   1.000
_cell.length_c   1.000
_cell.angle_alpha   90.00
_cell.angle_beta   90.00
_cell.angle_gamma   90.00
#
_symmetry.space_group_name_H-M   'P 1'
#
loop_
_entity.id
_entity.type
_entity.pdbx_description
1 polymer ?
#
loop_
_entity_poly.entity_id
_entity_poly.type
_entity_poly.pdbx_seq_one_letter_code
_entity_poly.pdbx_strand_id
1 'polypeptide(L)'
;MRSMSSQGLAALTSPAGHASHVRVKVLDDAGTWRNLSQLEGRDFLDAVEVDEDVDQPVSAATVTLKRQIELFSVAPLRADSKLNAANGQLIRPGREFTVEAAVSPIGMSPSGSEWHTLFHGDIDEVDFAGEQLVFRGRDLGGRLQDTFIEAERAYGDDVQGVAVEVVMQAILTDGGAGVVLHTPVSPGWRLRQYAQKKASVLDAVRDLAQQIGWEARYRWRESSGTFALTFSEPNRTNPPLAWTFGPDDYRDVAKLAASRTDVRNRVEVVFSDAGDLDVAGHVKTKSVVVEDAASQAAYGVRYMQIAEGASSNIDREVEARKMAEAALSDLCEPLAEQEIDLDFFLPVELGDLFRFLPNGVHYSDAQNLAVTGFRHVFSAEGDARTTLTTRGKPSFGISMWLEMDTRPGLGEPAHTSPPLLPLNINVTAVVNGFSLSLTPASSGPVASGYELHVSRSSGFTPSSSTLRGTFDTTAFGVFDLMPGATYFVRVVPRDRFGNRGNASPQLAVTPKQLEGASLSDAAVGFQHLLYPPTDNLIPNGYNEAGIRAVGKSPDGDRLVEDPVNARVGRWVRRVELANTGAWPGMSWTGGYGSTVPGGRLKCSPGDEFFAEVYVKASSITVGGMGTLHLLWEDGSGVYAGQNTGVFLGQVGTTYRRVTVKGTCPAGCTGVQLFWETQVAAADVGKRLYFDAVSMRKMVTFDLLAANTLKTSNYAEDGSGIPTAGAKLDNVGTTLKVASNNVQVGRYYLSDGFFRSVQALADTGSRIYYRGNNEGVPNIDRLNIQVLEGFAIAGAAGGAANFTWAHYHAVLQPQAVSDNLDALRFMEVGFYWAYSDSNAPQWLYGTSVPLADRKYQNGAVDGDASNATSAGFTFMYGDRFNRLRDAMANRLLYLKVRLHNASGYSAERWFFPPSSYNVNMLRSATGPASTPTGGGGGGGGSHGTCVAPWEPVLLADGSEVPAEVLRPGMRVLTMHEHERDGGIFEVTNVSRHQAARCTLTMTDGRVLVVTPDHRWRTFERGWTRTDELRPGETIDGAAPGRVARVKPSAAGDVMKITVRFAKTYVVQGLLAHNLKPRT
;
A
#
# COMPACT_ATOMS: atom_id res chain seq x y z
N MET A 1 -31.84 -29.54 -15.86
CA MET A 1 -32.04 -30.42 -14.71
C MET A 1 -31.44 -31.75 -15.06
N ARG A 2 -30.89 -32.42 -14.06
CA ARG A 2 -30.33 -33.75 -14.20
C ARG A 2 -31.41 -34.76 -14.58
N SER A 3 -31.04 -35.72 -15.42
CA SER A 3 -31.92 -36.81 -15.83
C SER A 3 -32.18 -37.75 -14.65
N MET A 4 -33.45 -38.08 -14.43
CA MET A 4 -33.88 -39.04 -13.42
C MET A 4 -34.36 -40.32 -14.08
N SER A 5 -34.18 -41.46 -13.41
CA SER A 5 -34.85 -42.69 -13.80
C SER A 5 -36.38 -42.52 -13.66
N SER A 6 -37.14 -43.36 -14.36
CA SER A 6 -38.61 -43.39 -14.18
C SER A 6 -39.03 -43.66 -12.73
N GLN A 7 -38.23 -44.44 -11.99
CA GLN A 7 -38.46 -44.73 -10.58
C GLN A 7 -38.16 -43.51 -9.69
N GLY A 8 -37.01 -42.86 -9.90
CA GLY A 8 -36.63 -41.66 -9.15
C GLY A 8 -37.60 -40.49 -9.38
N LEU A 9 -38.09 -40.34 -10.63
CA LEU A 9 -39.12 -39.35 -10.95
C LEU A 9 -40.46 -39.65 -10.26
N ALA A 10 -40.86 -40.92 -10.22
CA ALA A 10 -42.06 -41.35 -9.51
C ALA A 10 -41.94 -41.16 -7.99
N ALA A 11 -40.73 -41.31 -7.42
CA ALA A 11 -40.48 -41.03 -6.01
C ALA A 11 -40.59 -39.52 -5.71
N LEU A 12 -39.97 -38.65 -6.52
CA LEU A 12 -40.02 -37.19 -6.34
C LEU A 12 -41.43 -36.60 -6.49
N THR A 13 -42.29 -37.22 -7.30
CA THR A 13 -43.67 -36.75 -7.55
C THR A 13 -44.71 -37.43 -6.66
N SER A 14 -44.28 -38.29 -5.73
CA SER A 14 -45.16 -39.02 -4.83
C SER A 14 -45.80 -38.08 -3.80
N PRO A 15 -47.15 -37.97 -3.73
CA PRO A 15 -47.82 -37.17 -2.70
C PRO A 15 -47.59 -37.68 -1.27
N ALA A 16 -47.13 -38.93 -1.13
CA ALA A 16 -46.77 -39.52 0.16
C ALA A 16 -45.35 -39.15 0.61
N GLY A 17 -44.59 -38.41 -0.20
CA GLY A 17 -43.18 -38.11 -0.01
C GLY A 17 -42.24 -39.23 -0.47
N HIS A 18 -40.94 -39.03 -0.24
CA HIS A 18 -39.84 -39.94 -0.59
C HIS A 18 -38.84 -40.09 0.55
N ALA A 19 -38.12 -41.21 0.56
CA ALA A 19 -36.92 -41.37 1.38
C ALA A 19 -35.69 -40.85 0.62
N SER A 20 -34.81 -40.18 1.34
CA SER A 20 -33.59 -39.56 0.80
C SER A 20 -32.37 -40.23 1.41
N HIS A 21 -31.39 -40.56 0.57
CA HIS A 21 -30.21 -41.31 0.97
C HIS A 21 -28.96 -40.56 0.54
N VAL A 22 -27.93 -40.58 1.38
CA VAL A 22 -26.61 -40.01 1.07
C VAL A 22 -25.52 -41.00 1.44
N ARG A 23 -24.45 -41.03 0.65
CA ARG A 23 -23.22 -41.71 1.00
C ARG A 23 -22.01 -40.91 0.53
N VAL A 24 -20.94 -40.97 1.31
CA VAL A 24 -19.67 -40.35 0.98
C VAL A 24 -18.64 -41.44 0.77
N LYS A 25 -17.88 -41.35 -0.32
CA LYS A 25 -16.77 -42.26 -0.58
C LYS A 25 -15.47 -41.47 -0.64
N VAL A 26 -14.40 -42.02 -0.06
CA VAL A 26 -13.05 -41.43 -0.08
C VAL A 26 -12.09 -42.42 -0.73
N LEU A 27 -11.18 -41.92 -1.57
CA LEU A 27 -10.17 -42.73 -2.25
C LEU A 27 -8.96 -42.96 -1.33
N ASP A 28 -8.69 -44.22 -0.97
CA ASP A 28 -7.57 -44.57 -0.09
C ASP A 28 -6.20 -44.59 -0.82
N ASP A 29 -5.08 -44.78 -0.10
CA ASP A 29 -3.74 -44.80 -0.74
C ASP A 29 -3.52 -45.99 -1.67
N ALA A 30 -4.38 -47.01 -1.61
CA ALA A 30 -4.34 -48.14 -2.53
C ALA A 30 -5.20 -47.90 -3.79
N GLY A 31 -5.77 -46.69 -3.95
CA GLY A 31 -6.65 -46.34 -5.08
C GLY A 31 -8.03 -46.99 -5.00
N THR A 32 -8.47 -47.41 -3.81
CA THR A 32 -9.78 -48.04 -3.59
C THR A 32 -10.75 -47.05 -2.93
N TRP A 33 -11.95 -46.93 -3.51
CA TRP A 33 -13.03 -46.12 -2.94
C TRP A 33 -13.61 -46.77 -1.68
N ARG A 34 -13.55 -46.05 -0.55
CA ARG A 34 -14.08 -46.47 0.76
C ARG A 34 -15.36 -45.71 1.08
N ASN A 35 -16.48 -46.42 1.20
CA ASN A 35 -17.77 -45.84 1.58
C ASN A 35 -17.83 -45.59 3.10
N LEU A 36 -17.91 -44.32 3.50
CA LEU A 36 -17.93 -43.91 4.91
C LEU A 36 -19.26 -44.25 5.61
N SER A 37 -20.35 -44.42 4.86
CA SER A 37 -21.66 -44.84 5.42
C SER A 37 -21.73 -46.34 5.76
N GLN A 38 -20.75 -47.13 5.30
CA GLN A 38 -20.70 -48.58 5.49
C GLN A 38 -19.28 -49.08 5.80
N LEU A 39 -18.44 -48.19 6.33
CA LEU A 39 -17.03 -48.47 6.55
C LEU A 39 -16.87 -49.52 7.65
N GLU A 40 -16.33 -50.69 7.31
CA GLU A 40 -16.23 -51.85 8.22
C GLU A 40 -17.60 -52.24 8.84
N GLY A 41 -18.68 -52.06 8.07
CA GLY A 41 -20.05 -52.36 8.52
C GLY A 41 -20.67 -51.30 9.43
N ARG A 42 -20.11 -50.09 9.49
CA ARG A 42 -20.57 -48.99 10.35
C ARG A 42 -20.82 -47.72 9.55
N ASP A 43 -21.78 -46.94 10.02
CA ASP A 43 -22.10 -45.63 9.46
C ASP A 43 -21.42 -44.51 10.25
N PHE A 44 -20.38 -43.95 9.65
CA PHE A 44 -19.63 -42.83 10.21
C PHE A 44 -20.24 -41.46 9.85
N LEU A 45 -21.22 -41.37 8.95
CA LEU A 45 -21.80 -40.09 8.54
C LEU A 45 -22.70 -39.50 9.64
N ASP A 46 -22.51 -38.21 9.90
CA ASP A 46 -23.38 -37.41 10.77
C ASP A 46 -24.14 -36.34 9.96
N ALA A 47 -23.45 -35.65 9.05
CA ALA A 47 -24.07 -34.68 8.16
C ALA A 47 -23.27 -34.50 6.87
N VAL A 48 -23.96 -34.14 5.79
CA VAL A 48 -23.34 -33.78 4.52
C VAL A 48 -24.03 -32.53 3.98
N GLU A 49 -23.23 -31.54 3.59
CA GLU A 49 -23.67 -30.33 2.91
C GLU A 49 -22.93 -30.21 1.58
N VAL A 50 -23.66 -29.94 0.50
CA VAL A 50 -23.11 -29.63 -0.83
C VAL A 50 -23.77 -28.35 -1.29
N ASP A 51 -22.98 -27.36 -1.67
CA ASP A 51 -23.46 -26.08 -2.17
C ASP A 51 -22.83 -25.70 -3.51
N GLU A 52 -23.64 -25.06 -4.35
CA GLU A 52 -23.21 -24.52 -5.64
C GLU A 52 -23.90 -23.17 -5.89
N ASP A 53 -23.14 -22.19 -6.35
CA ASP A 53 -23.61 -20.83 -6.63
C ASP A 53 -22.97 -20.31 -7.93
N VAL A 54 -23.72 -19.51 -8.71
CA VAL A 54 -23.24 -18.89 -9.95
C VAL A 54 -22.11 -17.90 -9.72
N ASP A 55 -22.09 -17.21 -8.57
CA ASP A 55 -21.06 -16.23 -8.21
C ASP A 55 -19.80 -16.92 -7.64
N GLN A 56 -19.85 -18.21 -7.33
CA GLN A 56 -18.69 -18.98 -6.86
C GLN A 56 -18.00 -19.78 -7.99
N PRO A 57 -16.66 -19.76 -8.09
CA PRO A 57 -15.91 -20.47 -9.14
C PRO A 57 -16.03 -22.00 -9.11
N VAL A 58 -16.21 -22.57 -7.92
CA VAL A 58 -16.14 -24.01 -7.63
C VAL A 58 -17.25 -24.36 -6.66
N SER A 59 -17.80 -25.57 -6.76
CA SER A 59 -18.70 -26.11 -5.73
C SER A 59 -17.91 -26.49 -4.48
N ALA A 60 -18.55 -26.43 -3.32
CA ALA A 60 -18.00 -26.84 -2.04
C ALA A 60 -18.84 -27.97 -1.40
N ALA A 61 -18.17 -28.80 -0.63
CA ALA A 61 -18.82 -29.81 0.20
C ALA A 61 -18.23 -29.84 1.61
N THR A 62 -19.11 -29.94 2.60
CA THR A 62 -18.76 -30.13 4.01
C THR A 62 -19.32 -31.47 4.49
N VAL A 63 -18.45 -32.33 5.02
CA VAL A 63 -18.82 -33.65 5.54
C VAL A 63 -18.48 -33.72 7.01
N THR A 64 -19.49 -34.05 7.82
CA THR A 64 -19.36 -34.28 9.26
C THR A 64 -19.47 -35.77 9.52
N LEU A 65 -18.47 -36.31 10.23
CA LEU A 65 -18.35 -37.70 10.61
C LEU A 65 -18.34 -37.85 12.14
N LYS A 66 -18.82 -38.99 12.62
CA LYS A 66 -18.48 -39.50 13.96
C LYS A 66 -16.98 -39.81 13.96
N ARG A 67 -16.17 -39.12 14.77
CA ARG A 67 -14.70 -39.33 14.73
C ARG A 67 -14.31 -40.77 15.10
N GLN A 68 -15.07 -41.39 16.01
CA GLN A 68 -14.81 -42.75 16.49
C GLN A 68 -16.11 -43.49 16.76
N ILE A 69 -16.18 -44.76 16.35
CA ILE A 69 -17.24 -45.70 16.70
C ILE A 69 -16.58 -46.96 17.26
N GLU A 70 -16.86 -47.27 18.52
CA GLU A 70 -16.20 -48.35 19.28
C GLU A 70 -14.66 -48.22 19.24
N LEU A 71 -13.96 -49.19 18.61
CA LEU A 71 -12.49 -49.21 18.48
C LEU A 71 -11.99 -48.65 17.13
N PHE A 72 -12.90 -48.22 16.24
CA PHE A 72 -12.56 -47.73 14.90
C PHE A 72 -12.60 -46.20 14.88
N SER A 73 -11.46 -45.57 14.56
CA SER A 73 -11.30 -44.11 14.58
C SER A 73 -10.89 -43.62 13.19
N VAL A 74 -11.59 -42.62 12.67
CA VAL A 74 -11.23 -41.95 11.41
C VAL A 74 -10.31 -40.73 11.62
N ALA A 75 -9.93 -40.45 12.88
CA ALA A 75 -9.00 -39.37 13.19
C ALA A 75 -7.65 -39.55 12.45
N PRO A 76 -7.16 -38.57 11.67
CA PRO A 76 -6.02 -38.75 10.76
C PRO A 76 -4.72 -39.14 11.48
N LEU A 77 -4.51 -38.61 12.68
CA LEU A 77 -3.26 -38.79 13.43
C LEU A 77 -3.24 -40.04 14.33
N ARG A 78 -4.31 -40.84 14.34
CA ARG A 78 -4.33 -42.13 15.05
C ARG A 78 -3.76 -43.24 14.17
N ALA A 79 -2.44 -43.29 14.10
CA ALA A 79 -1.72 -44.32 13.34
C ALA A 79 -2.01 -45.75 13.81
N ASP A 80 -2.44 -45.92 15.06
CA ASP A 80 -2.83 -47.18 15.66
C ASP A 80 -4.25 -47.63 15.30
N SER A 81 -5.06 -46.77 14.67
CA SER A 81 -6.39 -47.16 14.21
C SER A 81 -6.30 -48.08 13.00
N LYS A 82 -7.07 -49.17 12.99
CA LYS A 82 -7.16 -50.10 11.85
C LYS A 82 -7.46 -49.39 10.52
N LEU A 83 -8.26 -48.31 10.56
CA LEU A 83 -8.65 -47.54 9.39
C LEU A 83 -7.49 -46.76 8.76
N ASN A 84 -6.49 -46.38 9.56
CA ASN A 84 -5.30 -45.67 9.10
C ASN A 84 -4.08 -46.58 8.90
N ALA A 85 -3.99 -47.69 9.65
CA ALA A 85 -2.82 -48.55 9.68
C ALA A 85 -2.58 -49.32 8.36
N ALA A 86 -3.65 -49.69 7.65
CA ALA A 86 -3.55 -50.50 6.43
C ALA A 86 -3.46 -49.68 5.13
N ASN A 87 -3.93 -48.43 5.12
CA ASN A 87 -4.17 -47.65 3.90
C ASN A 87 -3.60 -46.22 3.96
N GLY A 88 -2.70 -45.93 4.91
CA GLY A 88 -2.32 -44.56 5.28
C GLY A 88 -3.49 -43.80 5.93
N GLN A 89 -3.31 -42.52 6.21
CA GLN A 89 -4.37 -41.70 6.81
C GLN A 89 -5.57 -41.64 5.85
N LEU A 90 -6.69 -42.26 6.22
CA LEU A 90 -7.85 -42.40 5.34
C LEU A 90 -8.47 -41.03 5.02
N ILE A 91 -8.67 -40.23 6.06
CA ILE A 91 -9.13 -38.84 5.96
C ILE A 91 -7.92 -37.94 6.16
N ARG A 92 -7.54 -37.16 5.14
CA ARG A 92 -6.47 -36.16 5.19
C ARG A 92 -6.65 -35.15 4.07
N PRO A 93 -6.09 -33.92 4.17
CA PRO A 93 -6.01 -33.02 3.04
C PRO A 93 -5.34 -33.66 1.82
N GLY A 94 -5.84 -33.36 0.62
CA GLY A 94 -5.43 -33.91 -0.66
C GLY A 94 -6.05 -35.26 -1.04
N ARG A 95 -7.00 -35.79 -0.25
CA ARG A 95 -7.74 -37.02 -0.59
C ARG A 95 -8.90 -36.71 -1.53
N GLU A 96 -9.05 -37.51 -2.58
CA GLU A 96 -10.22 -37.43 -3.45
C GLU A 96 -11.45 -38.04 -2.76
N PHE A 97 -12.60 -37.37 -2.88
CA PHE A 97 -13.87 -37.85 -2.33
C PHE A 97 -15.05 -37.56 -3.26
N THR A 98 -16.10 -38.36 -3.12
CA THR A 98 -17.38 -38.19 -3.82
C THR A 98 -18.53 -38.22 -2.84
N VAL A 99 -19.54 -37.38 -3.10
CA VAL A 99 -20.84 -37.43 -2.42
C VAL A 99 -21.85 -37.94 -3.43
N GLU A 100 -22.55 -39.01 -3.08
CA GLU A 100 -23.61 -39.58 -3.89
C GLU A 100 -24.92 -39.56 -3.10
N ALA A 101 -26.02 -39.30 -3.79
CA ALA A 101 -27.35 -39.34 -3.21
C ALA A 101 -28.34 -40.11 -4.08
N ALA A 102 -29.42 -40.57 -3.46
CA ALA A 102 -30.50 -41.27 -4.13
C ALA A 102 -31.84 -40.93 -3.46
N VAL A 103 -32.91 -41.05 -4.23
CA VAL A 103 -34.29 -40.96 -3.74
C VAL A 103 -34.99 -42.30 -3.95
N SER A 104 -35.83 -42.71 -3.01
CA SER A 104 -36.62 -43.93 -3.11
C SER A 104 -38.00 -43.76 -2.48
N PRO A 105 -38.96 -44.64 -2.77
CA PRO A 105 -40.20 -44.70 -2.00
C PRO A 105 -39.92 -44.90 -0.50
N ILE A 106 -40.76 -44.31 0.36
CA ILE A 106 -40.61 -44.43 1.82
C ILE A 106 -40.57 -45.91 2.22
N GLY A 107 -39.59 -46.26 3.05
CA GLY A 107 -39.38 -47.63 3.54
C GLY A 107 -38.66 -48.58 2.57
N MET A 108 -38.26 -48.12 1.38
CA MET A 108 -37.44 -48.89 0.43
C MET A 108 -36.01 -48.35 0.34
N SER A 109 -35.03 -49.24 0.17
CA SER A 109 -33.65 -48.85 -0.16
C SER A 109 -33.50 -48.55 -1.65
N PRO A 110 -32.63 -47.59 -2.05
CA PRO A 110 -32.35 -47.29 -3.44
C PRO A 110 -31.60 -48.44 -4.12
N SER A 111 -31.95 -48.73 -5.37
CA SER A 111 -31.20 -49.69 -6.18
C SER A 111 -29.85 -49.10 -6.61
N GLY A 112 -28.92 -49.94 -7.07
CA GLY A 112 -27.56 -49.48 -7.45
C GLY A 112 -27.55 -48.38 -8.52
N SER A 113 -28.53 -48.39 -9.44
CA SER A 113 -28.65 -47.41 -10.53
C SER A 113 -29.32 -46.09 -10.14
N GLU A 114 -29.89 -45.99 -8.93
CA GLU A 114 -30.54 -44.77 -8.43
C GLU A 114 -29.57 -43.82 -7.72
N TRP A 115 -28.30 -44.20 -7.57
CA TRP A 115 -27.29 -43.36 -6.94
C TRP A 115 -26.68 -42.40 -7.96
N HIS A 116 -26.79 -41.10 -7.68
CA HIS A 116 -26.24 -40.02 -8.50
C HIS A 116 -25.16 -39.27 -7.72
N THR A 117 -24.05 -38.95 -8.39
CA THR A 117 -22.96 -38.16 -7.81
C THR A 117 -23.37 -36.69 -7.71
N LEU A 118 -23.52 -36.17 -6.50
CA LEU A 118 -23.79 -34.75 -6.25
C LEU A 118 -22.52 -33.91 -6.29
N PHE A 119 -21.40 -34.47 -5.83
CA PHE A 119 -20.13 -33.76 -5.70
C PHE A 119 -18.94 -34.70 -5.94
N HIS A 120 -17.89 -34.17 -6.57
CA HIS A 120 -16.62 -34.86 -6.79
C HIS A 120 -15.47 -33.85 -6.67
N GLY A 121 -14.56 -34.07 -5.72
CA GLY A 121 -13.48 -33.14 -5.45
C GLY A 121 -12.43 -33.69 -4.48
N ASP A 122 -11.63 -32.78 -3.93
CA ASP A 122 -10.54 -33.10 -2.99
C ASP A 122 -10.77 -32.48 -1.62
N ILE A 123 -10.35 -33.18 -0.57
CA ILE A 123 -10.40 -32.67 0.79
C ILE A 123 -9.32 -31.58 0.95
N ASP A 124 -9.72 -30.37 1.32
CA ASP A 124 -8.81 -29.25 1.58
C ASP A 124 -8.48 -29.13 3.08
N GLU A 125 -9.50 -29.31 3.94
CA GLU A 125 -9.40 -29.09 5.38
C GLU A 125 -9.98 -30.28 6.14
N VAL A 126 -9.34 -30.64 7.28
CA VAL A 126 -9.85 -31.63 8.23
C VAL A 126 -9.73 -31.09 9.65
N ASP A 127 -10.87 -30.85 10.30
CA ASP A 127 -10.98 -30.55 11.72
C ASP A 127 -11.41 -31.82 12.47
N PHE A 128 -10.58 -32.27 13.41
CA PHE A 128 -10.80 -33.50 14.17
C PHE A 128 -10.58 -33.31 15.68
N ALA A 129 -10.60 -32.07 16.17
CA ALA A 129 -10.40 -31.76 17.58
C ALA A 129 -11.54 -32.32 18.46
N GLY A 130 -12.78 -32.19 18.00
CA GLY A 130 -13.99 -32.61 18.69
C GLY A 130 -14.34 -34.10 18.55
N GLU A 131 -15.49 -34.49 19.11
CA GLU A 131 -16.06 -35.84 18.94
C GLU A 131 -16.55 -36.10 17.50
N GLN A 132 -16.93 -35.02 16.81
CA GLN A 132 -17.15 -35.02 15.38
C GLN A 132 -15.87 -34.64 14.66
N LEU A 133 -15.63 -35.29 13.53
CA LEU A 133 -14.62 -34.91 12.56
C LEU A 133 -15.35 -34.21 11.41
N VAL A 134 -14.94 -33.00 11.06
CA VAL A 134 -15.47 -32.26 9.91
C VAL A 134 -14.37 -32.12 8.88
N PHE A 135 -14.63 -32.52 7.65
CA PHE A 135 -13.74 -32.20 6.54
C PHE A 135 -14.48 -31.40 5.47
N ARG A 136 -13.75 -30.53 4.79
CA ARG A 136 -14.26 -29.65 3.72
C ARG A 136 -13.41 -29.81 2.47
N GLY A 137 -14.03 -29.64 1.32
CA GLY A 137 -13.33 -29.70 0.04
C GLY A 137 -14.03 -28.94 -1.06
N ARG A 138 -13.24 -28.55 -2.06
CA ARG A 138 -13.67 -27.97 -3.34
C ARG A 138 -13.79 -29.07 -4.39
N ASP A 139 -14.63 -28.83 -5.40
CA ASP A 139 -14.74 -29.72 -6.56
C ASP A 139 -13.42 -29.84 -7.34
N LEU A 140 -13.39 -30.62 -8.43
CA LEU A 140 -12.22 -30.79 -9.28
C LEU A 140 -11.65 -29.46 -9.86
N GLY A 141 -12.40 -28.37 -9.82
CA GLY A 141 -11.94 -27.02 -10.15
C GLY A 141 -10.93 -26.47 -9.13
N GLY A 142 -10.94 -26.95 -7.88
CA GLY A 142 -9.93 -26.63 -6.88
C GLY A 142 -8.51 -26.95 -7.33
N ARG A 143 -8.31 -28.07 -8.04
CA ARG A 143 -7.01 -28.43 -8.65
C ARG A 143 -6.51 -27.36 -9.64
N LEU A 144 -7.44 -26.77 -10.40
CA LEU A 144 -7.13 -25.72 -11.37
C LEU A 144 -6.91 -24.34 -10.72
N GLN A 145 -7.53 -24.07 -9.57
CA GLN A 145 -7.25 -22.88 -8.76
C GLN A 145 -5.86 -22.93 -8.14
N ASP A 146 -5.44 -24.12 -7.70
CA ASP A 146 -4.15 -24.29 -7.03
C ASP A 146 -2.98 -24.39 -8.04
N THR A 147 -3.27 -24.73 -9.31
CA THR A 147 -2.26 -24.78 -10.38
C THR A 147 -2.00 -23.37 -10.91
N PHE A 148 -0.80 -22.83 -10.64
CA PHE A 148 -0.44 -21.46 -11.01
C PHE A 148 0.40 -21.38 -12.30
N ILE A 149 0.12 -20.40 -13.15
CA ILE A 149 0.88 -20.13 -14.37
C ILE A 149 2.04 -19.18 -14.04
N GLU A 150 3.24 -19.73 -13.94
CA GLU A 150 4.43 -19.01 -13.46
C GLU A 150 5.15 -18.16 -14.52
N ALA A 151 4.92 -18.48 -15.80
CA ALA A 151 5.54 -17.82 -16.94
C ALA A 151 4.47 -17.43 -17.97
N GLU A 152 4.54 -16.17 -18.42
CA GLU A 152 3.65 -15.66 -19.47
C GLU A 152 3.94 -16.38 -20.79
N ARG A 153 2.89 -16.82 -21.47
CA ARG A 153 2.96 -17.48 -22.77
C ARG A 153 2.03 -16.76 -23.74
N ALA A 154 2.43 -16.76 -25.01
CA ALA A 154 1.58 -16.25 -26.06
C ALA A 154 0.64 -17.36 -26.55
N TYR A 155 -0.65 -17.06 -26.60
CA TYR A 155 -1.68 -17.91 -27.19
C TYR A 155 -2.42 -17.15 -28.28
N GLY A 156 -3.09 -17.87 -29.19
CA GLY A 156 -3.78 -17.26 -30.34
C GLY A 156 -2.87 -17.06 -31.55
N ASP A 157 -3.43 -16.47 -32.61
CA ASP A 157 -2.73 -16.22 -33.88
C ASP A 157 -3.23 -14.93 -34.54
N ASP A 158 -2.32 -14.01 -34.86
CA ASP A 158 -2.69 -12.69 -35.41
C ASP A 158 -3.23 -12.72 -36.84
N VAL A 159 -2.97 -13.79 -37.60
CA VAL A 159 -3.32 -13.90 -39.03
C VAL A 159 -4.70 -14.55 -39.18
N GLN A 160 -4.91 -15.71 -38.56
CA GLN A 160 -6.12 -16.51 -38.72
C GLN A 160 -7.07 -16.43 -37.52
N GLY A 161 -6.58 -15.97 -36.36
CA GLY A 161 -7.26 -16.13 -35.07
C GLY A 161 -7.41 -17.60 -34.69
N VAL A 162 -7.47 -17.89 -33.39
CA VAL A 162 -7.70 -19.26 -32.88
C VAL A 162 -8.97 -19.27 -32.06
N ALA A 163 -9.84 -20.28 -32.26
CA ALA A 163 -11.08 -20.38 -31.49
C ALA A 163 -10.77 -20.42 -29.98
N VAL A 164 -11.53 -19.67 -29.18
CA VAL A 164 -11.27 -19.52 -27.73
C VAL A 164 -11.25 -20.86 -27.01
N GLU A 165 -12.11 -21.82 -27.37
CA GLU A 165 -12.12 -23.16 -26.79
C GLU A 165 -10.83 -23.95 -27.07
N VAL A 166 -10.17 -23.71 -28.20
CA VAL A 166 -8.87 -24.31 -28.55
C VAL A 166 -7.76 -23.66 -27.72
N VAL A 167 -7.82 -22.34 -27.53
CA VAL A 167 -6.88 -21.61 -26.66
C VAL A 167 -7.02 -22.05 -25.21
N MET A 168 -8.24 -22.15 -24.69
CA MET A 168 -8.52 -22.65 -23.33
C MET A 168 -7.97 -24.08 -23.14
N GLN A 169 -8.17 -24.96 -24.12
CA GLN A 169 -7.59 -26.31 -24.09
C GLN A 169 -6.05 -26.30 -24.11
N ALA A 170 -5.43 -25.38 -24.85
CA ALA A 170 -3.98 -25.22 -24.86
C ALA A 170 -3.47 -24.76 -23.48
N ILE A 171 -4.13 -23.78 -22.83
CA ILE A 171 -3.80 -23.32 -21.48
C ILE A 171 -3.88 -24.47 -20.47
N LEU A 172 -4.95 -25.28 -20.52
CA LEU A 172 -5.12 -26.46 -19.65
C LEU A 172 -4.00 -27.50 -19.85
N THR A 173 -3.62 -27.74 -21.11
CA THR A 173 -2.55 -28.68 -21.47
C THR A 173 -1.19 -28.19 -20.96
N ASP A 174 -0.90 -26.92 -21.19
CA ASP A 174 0.35 -26.25 -20.82
C ASP A 174 0.53 -26.09 -19.32
N GLY A 175 -0.56 -25.91 -18.59
CA GLY A 175 -0.60 -25.93 -17.13
C GLY A 175 -0.45 -27.34 -16.54
N GLY A 176 -0.37 -28.38 -17.37
CA GLY A 176 -0.20 -29.76 -16.91
C GLY A 176 -1.43 -30.33 -16.19
N ALA A 177 -2.61 -29.74 -16.37
CA ALA A 177 -3.81 -30.12 -15.63
C ALA A 177 -4.36 -31.50 -16.04
N GLY A 178 -4.07 -31.97 -17.27
CA GLY A 178 -4.61 -33.22 -17.80
C GLY A 178 -6.13 -33.21 -17.99
N VAL A 179 -6.75 -32.04 -18.00
CA VAL A 179 -8.21 -31.84 -18.12
C VAL A 179 -8.59 -31.58 -19.57
N VAL A 180 -9.67 -32.22 -20.01
CA VAL A 180 -10.29 -31.98 -21.32
C VAL A 180 -11.46 -31.02 -21.15
N LEU A 181 -11.43 -29.91 -21.88
CA LEU A 181 -12.50 -28.92 -21.90
C LEU A 181 -13.68 -29.47 -22.71
N HIS A 182 -14.87 -29.41 -22.12
CA HIS A 182 -16.12 -29.69 -22.82
C HIS A 182 -16.78 -28.39 -23.28
N THR A 183 -17.11 -28.27 -24.56
CA THR A 183 -17.76 -27.08 -25.12
C THR A 183 -18.98 -27.54 -25.94
N PRO A 184 -20.20 -27.53 -25.36
CA PRO A 184 -21.40 -28.04 -26.02
C PRO A 184 -21.75 -27.31 -27.32
N VAL A 185 -21.51 -25.99 -27.34
CA VAL A 185 -21.70 -25.11 -28.49
C VAL A 185 -20.49 -24.18 -28.57
N SER A 186 -19.86 -24.08 -29.74
CA SER A 186 -18.76 -23.15 -29.95
C SER A 186 -19.25 -21.70 -29.91
N PRO A 187 -18.58 -20.79 -29.18
CA PRO A 187 -18.91 -19.36 -29.20
C PRO A 187 -18.58 -18.69 -30.54
N GLY A 188 -17.80 -19.36 -31.41
CA GLY A 188 -17.30 -18.80 -32.66
C GLY A 188 -16.36 -17.61 -32.49
N TRP A 189 -15.92 -17.31 -31.26
CA TRP A 189 -14.98 -16.23 -30.96
C TRP A 189 -13.55 -16.70 -31.20
N ARG A 190 -12.79 -15.92 -31.98
CA ARG A 190 -11.42 -16.23 -32.39
C ARG A 190 -10.48 -15.20 -31.80
N LEU A 191 -9.52 -15.66 -31.00
CA LEU A 191 -8.50 -14.87 -30.35
C LEU A 191 -7.29 -14.65 -31.25
N ARG A 192 -6.86 -13.39 -31.32
CA ARG A 192 -5.55 -13.01 -31.83
C ARG A 192 -4.46 -13.36 -30.84
N GLN A 193 -3.20 -13.15 -31.23
CA GLN A 193 -2.10 -13.45 -30.35
C GLN A 193 -2.17 -12.53 -29.12
N TYR A 194 -2.25 -13.11 -27.93
CA TYR A 194 -2.22 -12.37 -26.68
C TYR A 194 -1.30 -13.03 -25.66
N ALA A 195 -0.76 -12.22 -24.77
CA ALA A 195 0.06 -12.69 -23.66
C ALA A 195 -0.85 -13.04 -22.48
N GLN A 196 -0.92 -14.33 -22.17
CA GLN A 196 -1.59 -14.81 -20.97
C GLN A 196 -0.78 -14.34 -19.75
N LYS A 197 -1.46 -13.76 -18.75
CA LYS A 197 -0.86 -13.19 -17.53
C LYS A 197 -0.67 -14.26 -16.45
N LYS A 198 0.27 -14.06 -15.53
CA LYS A 198 0.42 -14.95 -14.38
C LYS A 198 -0.84 -14.97 -13.51
N ALA A 199 -1.51 -16.12 -13.44
CA ALA A 199 -2.75 -16.37 -12.71
C ALA A 199 -2.91 -17.88 -12.45
N SER A 200 -3.92 -18.29 -11.68
CA SER A 200 -4.29 -19.72 -11.65
C SER A 200 -4.76 -20.18 -13.03
N VAL A 201 -4.63 -21.47 -13.32
CA VAL A 201 -5.15 -22.05 -14.57
C VAL A 201 -6.66 -21.79 -14.65
N LEU A 202 -7.41 -21.98 -13.56
CA LEU A 202 -8.86 -21.73 -13.55
C LEU A 202 -9.19 -20.28 -13.89
N ASP A 203 -8.51 -19.31 -13.26
CA ASP A 203 -8.76 -17.89 -13.52
C ASP A 203 -8.42 -17.53 -14.96
N ALA A 204 -7.31 -18.04 -15.51
CA ALA A 204 -6.96 -17.79 -16.91
C ALA A 204 -8.03 -18.29 -17.89
N VAL A 205 -8.67 -19.44 -17.63
CA VAL A 205 -9.78 -19.93 -18.47
C VAL A 205 -11.07 -19.13 -18.21
N ARG A 206 -11.38 -18.81 -16.95
CA ARG A 206 -12.58 -18.06 -16.59
C ARG A 206 -12.54 -16.61 -17.09
N ASP A 207 -11.38 -15.97 -17.11
CA ASP A 207 -11.18 -14.62 -17.64
C ASP A 207 -11.53 -14.54 -19.13
N LEU A 208 -11.16 -15.56 -19.90
CA LEU A 208 -11.56 -15.67 -21.30
C LEU A 208 -13.07 -15.90 -21.45
N ALA A 209 -13.67 -16.74 -20.61
CA ALA A 209 -15.11 -16.98 -20.65
C ALA A 209 -15.91 -15.71 -20.31
N GLN A 210 -15.46 -14.98 -19.28
CA GLN A 210 -16.02 -13.71 -18.80
C GLN A 210 -16.08 -12.64 -19.88
N GLN A 211 -15.06 -12.55 -20.73
CA GLN A 211 -14.99 -11.55 -21.80
C GLN A 211 -16.16 -11.60 -22.79
N ILE A 212 -16.82 -12.76 -22.91
CA ILE A 212 -18.01 -12.93 -23.75
C ILE A 212 -19.28 -13.19 -22.94
N GLY A 213 -19.25 -13.08 -21.61
CA GLY A 213 -20.39 -13.36 -20.73
C GLY A 213 -20.76 -14.84 -20.66
N TRP A 214 -19.78 -15.73 -20.84
CA TRP A 214 -19.90 -17.19 -20.75
C TRP A 214 -19.21 -17.69 -19.49
N GLU A 215 -19.52 -18.92 -19.09
CA GLU A 215 -18.95 -19.53 -17.88
C GLU A 215 -18.08 -20.75 -18.21
N ALA A 216 -17.05 -20.97 -17.39
CA ALA A 216 -16.23 -22.17 -17.40
C ALA A 216 -16.19 -22.76 -15.98
N ARG A 217 -16.88 -23.89 -15.76
CA ARG A 217 -16.95 -24.58 -14.46
C ARG A 217 -17.15 -26.09 -14.63
N TYR A 218 -16.90 -26.88 -13.58
CA TYR A 218 -17.23 -28.30 -13.62
C TYR A 218 -18.74 -28.50 -13.59
N ARG A 219 -19.26 -29.27 -14.53
CA ARG A 219 -20.68 -29.63 -14.63
C ARG A 219 -20.86 -31.11 -14.81
N TRP A 220 -21.98 -31.63 -14.32
CA TRP A 220 -22.35 -33.02 -14.57
C TRP A 220 -22.62 -33.24 -16.06
N ARG A 221 -22.05 -34.32 -16.61
CA ARG A 221 -22.25 -34.68 -18.01
C ARG A 221 -22.85 -36.08 -18.10
N GLU A 222 -24.13 -36.13 -18.45
CA GLU A 222 -24.90 -37.38 -18.52
C GLU A 222 -24.26 -38.43 -19.43
N SER A 223 -23.72 -38.02 -20.58
CA SER A 223 -23.13 -38.96 -21.53
C SER A 223 -21.88 -39.68 -21.02
N SER A 224 -21.15 -39.08 -20.07
CA SER A 224 -19.97 -39.70 -19.45
C SER A 224 -20.21 -40.18 -18.03
N GLY A 225 -21.30 -39.77 -17.38
CA GLY A 225 -21.59 -40.10 -15.98
C GLY A 225 -20.55 -39.51 -15.01
N THR A 226 -19.95 -38.36 -15.36
CA THR A 226 -18.89 -37.72 -14.58
C THR A 226 -19.01 -36.20 -14.66
N PHE A 227 -18.40 -35.51 -13.69
CA PHE A 227 -18.17 -34.08 -13.81
C PHE A 227 -17.09 -33.79 -14.86
N ALA A 228 -17.31 -32.76 -15.68
CA ALA A 228 -16.37 -32.30 -16.69
C ALA A 228 -16.30 -30.76 -16.68
N LEU A 229 -15.09 -30.21 -16.82
CA LEU A 229 -14.90 -28.77 -17.01
C LEU A 229 -15.61 -28.35 -18.30
N THR A 230 -16.67 -27.57 -18.15
CA THR A 230 -17.59 -27.21 -19.22
C THR A 230 -17.55 -25.71 -19.45
N PHE A 231 -17.29 -25.33 -20.69
CA PHE A 231 -17.37 -23.95 -21.18
C PHE A 231 -18.66 -23.77 -21.99
N SER A 232 -19.56 -22.92 -21.50
CA SER A 232 -20.93 -22.80 -22.03
C SER A 232 -21.53 -21.41 -21.86
N GLU A 233 -22.48 -21.08 -22.73
CA GLU A 233 -23.32 -19.89 -22.61
C GLU A 233 -24.47 -20.13 -21.62
N PRO A 234 -24.74 -19.21 -20.68
CA PRO A 234 -26.01 -19.18 -19.97
C PRO A 234 -27.18 -19.05 -20.95
N ASN A 235 -28.20 -19.91 -20.83
CA ASN A 235 -29.34 -19.91 -21.76
C ASN A 235 -30.29 -18.73 -21.52
N ARG A 236 -29.89 -17.54 -21.99
CA ARG A 236 -30.60 -16.27 -21.81
C ARG A 236 -31.84 -16.13 -22.69
N THR A 237 -31.94 -16.93 -23.75
CA THR A 237 -32.97 -16.78 -24.79
C THR A 237 -33.86 -18.02 -24.82
N ASN A 238 -35.12 -17.86 -24.41
CA ASN A 238 -36.12 -18.94 -24.37
C ASN A 238 -35.61 -20.23 -23.66
N PRO A 239 -35.09 -20.13 -22.41
CA PRO A 239 -34.68 -21.30 -21.66
C PRO A 239 -35.85 -22.28 -21.51
N PRO A 240 -35.63 -23.60 -21.71
CA PRO A 240 -36.67 -24.60 -21.52
C PRO A 240 -37.06 -24.67 -20.05
N LEU A 241 -38.35 -24.88 -19.80
CA LEU A 241 -38.84 -25.11 -18.44
C LEU A 241 -38.42 -26.51 -17.98
N ALA A 242 -37.64 -26.58 -16.91
CA ALA A 242 -37.13 -27.83 -16.37
C ALA A 242 -38.13 -28.51 -15.41
N TRP A 243 -38.74 -27.75 -14.48
CA TRP A 243 -39.66 -28.29 -13.48
C TRP A 243 -40.77 -27.29 -13.13
N THR A 244 -41.89 -27.80 -12.60
CA THR A 244 -42.97 -26.97 -12.06
C THR A 244 -43.24 -27.36 -10.60
N PHE A 245 -43.15 -26.39 -9.70
CA PHE A 245 -43.49 -26.52 -8.29
C PHE A 245 -44.88 -25.92 -8.02
N GLY A 246 -45.75 -26.72 -7.42
CA GLY A 246 -46.98 -26.29 -6.79
C GLY A 246 -46.75 -25.68 -5.40
N PRO A 247 -47.76 -25.02 -4.80
CA PRO A 247 -47.65 -24.41 -3.48
C PRO A 247 -47.37 -25.40 -2.33
N ASP A 248 -47.73 -26.68 -2.52
CA ASP A 248 -47.53 -27.75 -1.53
C ASP A 248 -46.19 -28.50 -1.71
N ASP A 249 -45.41 -28.18 -2.77
CA ASP A 249 -44.16 -28.89 -3.08
C ASP A 249 -42.95 -28.34 -2.31
N TYR A 250 -43.09 -27.18 -1.67
CA TYR A 250 -42.04 -26.54 -0.87
C TYR A 250 -42.51 -26.25 0.56
N ARG A 251 -41.57 -26.33 1.51
CA ARG A 251 -41.82 -26.15 2.94
C ARG A 251 -42.02 -24.68 3.30
N ASP A 252 -41.22 -23.81 2.71
CA ASP A 252 -41.23 -22.38 3.01
C ASP A 252 -40.65 -21.54 1.88
N VAL A 253 -41.05 -20.27 1.83
CA VAL A 253 -40.40 -19.21 1.04
C VAL A 253 -39.57 -18.37 1.99
N ALA A 254 -38.33 -18.79 2.23
CA ALA A 254 -37.42 -18.18 3.20
C ALA A 254 -37.07 -16.72 2.83
N LYS A 255 -37.04 -16.40 1.54
CA LYS A 255 -36.79 -15.05 1.02
C LYS A 255 -37.57 -14.82 -0.25
N LEU A 256 -38.17 -13.64 -0.38
CA LEU A 256 -38.68 -13.13 -1.65
C LEU A 256 -38.47 -11.62 -1.71
N ALA A 257 -37.59 -11.17 -2.59
CA ALA A 257 -37.22 -9.76 -2.70
C ALA A 257 -37.05 -9.33 -4.15
N ALA A 258 -37.51 -8.13 -4.48
CA ALA A 258 -37.20 -7.47 -5.74
C ALA A 258 -36.49 -6.14 -5.44
N SER A 259 -35.36 -5.90 -6.11
CA SER A 259 -34.52 -4.74 -5.86
C SER A 259 -34.10 -4.08 -7.16
N ARG A 260 -34.22 -2.75 -7.21
CA ARG A 260 -33.70 -1.92 -8.31
C ARG A 260 -32.22 -1.57 -8.18
N THR A 261 -31.56 -1.98 -7.10
CA THR A 261 -30.16 -1.60 -6.80
C THR A 261 -29.20 -2.05 -7.89
N ASP A 262 -29.39 -3.28 -8.37
CA ASP A 262 -28.47 -3.94 -9.29
C ASP A 262 -28.78 -3.62 -10.76
N VAL A 263 -29.89 -2.95 -11.03
CA VAL A 263 -30.35 -2.70 -12.39
C VAL A 263 -29.34 -1.83 -13.15
N ARG A 264 -28.95 -2.28 -14.34
CA ARG A 264 -28.16 -1.54 -15.34
C ARG A 264 -28.83 -1.68 -16.71
N ASN A 265 -29.32 -0.58 -17.26
CA ASN A 265 -30.12 -0.54 -18.49
C ASN A 265 -29.52 0.37 -19.58
N ARG A 266 -28.30 0.83 -19.34
CA ARG A 266 -27.42 1.48 -20.31
C ARG A 266 -25.99 1.07 -20.01
N VAL A 267 -25.43 0.19 -20.83
CA VAL A 267 -24.07 -0.38 -20.66
C VAL A 267 -23.17 0.21 -21.73
N GLU A 268 -22.07 0.84 -21.32
CA GLU A 268 -20.99 1.27 -22.21
C GLU A 268 -19.78 0.36 -22.02
N VAL A 269 -19.25 -0.19 -23.11
CA VAL A 269 -17.95 -0.88 -23.13
C VAL A 269 -16.94 0.01 -23.83
N VAL A 270 -15.89 0.41 -23.13
CA VAL A 270 -14.76 1.19 -23.65
C VAL A 270 -13.63 0.23 -23.98
N PHE A 271 -13.11 0.29 -25.20
CA PHE A 271 -12.09 -0.64 -25.69
C PHE A 271 -11.06 0.04 -26.59
N SER A 272 -9.90 -0.58 -26.75
CA SER A 272 -8.85 -0.10 -27.67
C SER A 272 -8.99 -0.79 -29.02
N ASP A 273 -9.33 -0.05 -30.08
CA ASP A 273 -9.63 -0.64 -31.39
C ASP A 273 -8.35 -0.98 -32.16
N ALA A 274 -8.01 -2.27 -32.23
CA ALA A 274 -6.84 -2.74 -32.97
C ALA A 274 -7.00 -2.58 -34.50
N GLY A 275 -8.20 -2.30 -34.99
CA GLY A 275 -8.47 -1.97 -36.39
C GLY A 275 -8.28 -0.49 -36.73
N ASP A 276 -8.12 0.39 -35.73
CA ASP A 276 -8.09 1.85 -35.94
C ASP A 276 -6.95 2.52 -35.16
N LEU A 277 -5.87 2.85 -35.88
CA LEU A 277 -4.67 3.46 -35.34
C LEU A 277 -4.69 4.99 -35.51
N ASP A 278 -4.07 5.69 -34.56
CA ASP A 278 -3.79 7.12 -34.64
C ASP A 278 -2.58 7.43 -35.56
N VAL A 279 -2.30 8.72 -35.75
CA VAL A 279 -1.19 9.18 -36.60
C VAL A 279 0.20 8.80 -36.07
N ALA A 280 0.30 8.40 -34.80
CA ALA A 280 1.51 7.92 -34.15
C ALA A 280 1.58 6.38 -34.10
N GLY A 281 0.59 5.68 -34.66
CA GLY A 281 0.53 4.22 -34.69
C GLY A 281 -0.05 3.57 -33.43
N HIS A 282 -0.62 4.34 -32.49
CA HIS A 282 -1.27 3.79 -31.31
C HIS A 282 -2.74 3.46 -31.60
N VAL A 283 -3.25 2.39 -30.97
CA VAL A 283 -4.67 2.02 -31.03
C VAL A 283 -5.56 3.13 -30.45
N LYS A 284 -6.63 3.47 -31.15
CA LYS A 284 -7.59 4.47 -30.67
C LYS A 284 -8.57 3.84 -29.68
N THR A 285 -8.80 4.52 -28.56
CA THR A 285 -9.88 4.17 -27.65
C THR A 285 -11.23 4.52 -28.26
N LYS A 286 -12.16 3.56 -28.28
CA LYS A 286 -13.54 3.70 -28.72
C LYS A 286 -14.49 3.20 -27.63
N SER A 287 -15.77 3.48 -27.78
CA SER A 287 -16.79 2.89 -26.95
C SER A 287 -18.00 2.44 -27.75
N VAL A 288 -18.68 1.42 -27.25
CA VAL A 288 -19.98 0.96 -27.74
C VAL A 288 -20.98 1.03 -26.60
N VAL A 289 -22.17 1.55 -26.89
CA VAL A 289 -23.26 1.68 -25.91
C VAL A 289 -24.42 0.81 -26.37
N VAL A 290 -24.94 -0.01 -25.46
CA VAL A 290 -26.17 -0.79 -25.66
C VAL A 290 -27.15 -0.42 -24.54
N GLU A 291 -28.42 -0.30 -24.89
CA GLU A 291 -29.45 0.19 -24.00
C GLU A 291 -30.79 -0.51 -24.19
N ASP A 292 -31.58 -0.56 -23.11
CA ASP A 292 -32.95 -1.06 -23.13
C ASP A 292 -33.93 0.09 -22.83
N ALA A 293 -34.67 0.53 -23.85
CA ALA A 293 -35.56 1.67 -23.75
C ALA A 293 -36.78 1.41 -22.83
N ALA A 294 -37.25 0.17 -22.75
CA ALA A 294 -38.40 -0.19 -21.92
C ALA A 294 -38.03 -0.15 -20.43
N SER A 295 -36.89 -0.72 -20.08
CA SER A 295 -36.31 -0.68 -18.74
C SER A 295 -35.93 0.74 -18.32
N GLN A 296 -35.37 1.56 -19.23
CA GLN A 296 -35.10 2.97 -18.93
C GLN A 296 -36.37 3.76 -18.63
N ALA A 297 -37.45 3.52 -19.37
CA ALA A 297 -38.75 4.14 -19.10
C ALA A 297 -39.32 3.72 -17.74
N ALA A 298 -39.10 2.47 -17.32
CA ALA A 298 -39.61 1.93 -16.05
C ALA A 298 -38.77 2.33 -14.83
N TYR A 299 -37.43 2.33 -14.93
CA TYR A 299 -36.52 2.42 -13.78
C TYR A 299 -35.56 3.62 -13.82
N GLY A 300 -35.67 4.46 -14.85
CA GLY A 300 -34.75 5.55 -15.15
C GLY A 300 -33.43 5.04 -15.73
N VAL A 301 -32.60 5.95 -16.25
CA VAL A 301 -31.27 5.59 -16.78
C VAL A 301 -30.38 5.13 -15.63
N ARG A 302 -29.93 3.88 -15.72
CA ARG A 302 -29.02 3.23 -14.78
C ARG A 302 -27.80 2.75 -15.54
N TYR A 303 -26.77 3.56 -15.45
CA TYR A 303 -25.56 3.43 -16.24
C TYR A 303 -24.54 2.47 -15.61
N MET A 304 -23.90 1.67 -16.46
CA MET A 304 -22.73 0.84 -16.18
C MET A 304 -21.67 1.12 -17.25
N GLN A 305 -20.39 1.14 -16.84
CA GLN A 305 -19.27 1.17 -17.76
C GLN A 305 -18.42 -0.08 -17.55
N ILE A 306 -17.94 -0.70 -18.62
CA ILE A 306 -16.86 -1.69 -18.59
C ILE A 306 -15.71 -1.10 -19.37
N ALA A 307 -14.51 -1.06 -18.78
CA ALA A 307 -13.34 -0.45 -19.41
C ALA A 307 -12.25 -1.49 -19.63
N GLU A 308 -12.04 -1.84 -20.90
CA GLU A 308 -11.05 -2.80 -21.33
C GLU A 308 -9.69 -2.12 -21.57
N GLY A 309 -8.64 -2.74 -21.06
CA GLY A 309 -7.27 -2.26 -21.26
C GLY A 309 -6.80 -2.41 -22.72
N ALA A 310 -5.72 -1.71 -23.07
CA ALA A 310 -5.12 -1.81 -24.42
C ALA A 310 -4.56 -3.21 -24.76
N SER A 311 -4.42 -4.09 -23.77
CA SER A 311 -4.02 -5.49 -23.92
C SER A 311 -5.18 -6.48 -23.76
N SER A 312 -6.42 -6.01 -23.73
CA SER A 312 -7.61 -6.87 -23.72
C SER A 312 -7.80 -7.54 -25.09
N ASN A 313 -8.42 -8.73 -25.09
CA ASN A 313 -8.83 -9.38 -26.34
C ASN A 313 -10.14 -8.80 -26.90
N ILE A 314 -10.81 -7.90 -26.16
CA ILE A 314 -11.92 -7.11 -26.66
C ILE A 314 -11.33 -5.91 -27.42
N ASP A 315 -10.92 -6.15 -28.67
CA ASP A 315 -10.19 -5.17 -29.48
C ASP A 315 -10.96 -4.69 -30.73
N ARG A 316 -12.21 -5.17 -30.92
CA ARG A 316 -13.16 -4.72 -31.95
C ARG A 316 -14.54 -4.38 -31.41
N GLU A 317 -15.25 -3.53 -32.14
CA GLU A 317 -16.63 -3.14 -31.81
C GLU A 317 -17.58 -4.34 -31.69
N VAL A 318 -17.44 -5.36 -32.54
CA VAL A 318 -18.30 -6.55 -32.52
C VAL A 318 -18.16 -7.33 -31.21
N GLU A 319 -16.95 -7.39 -30.65
CA GLU A 319 -16.65 -8.09 -29.41
C GLU A 319 -17.16 -7.30 -28.22
N ALA A 320 -16.85 -5.99 -28.20
CA ALA A 320 -17.31 -5.08 -27.16
C ALA A 320 -18.84 -5.00 -27.12
N ARG A 321 -19.51 -5.07 -28.27
CA ARG A 321 -20.98 -5.07 -28.36
C ARG A 321 -21.58 -6.35 -27.76
N LYS A 322 -21.00 -7.53 -28.06
CA LYS A 322 -21.45 -8.80 -27.47
C LYS A 322 -21.34 -8.79 -25.94
N MET A 323 -20.24 -8.27 -25.41
CA MET A 323 -20.06 -8.10 -23.97
C MET A 323 -21.15 -7.17 -23.38
N ALA A 324 -21.39 -6.02 -24.02
CA ALA A 324 -22.41 -5.06 -23.60
C ALA A 324 -23.83 -5.66 -23.63
N GLU A 325 -24.17 -6.43 -24.66
CA GLU A 325 -25.46 -7.12 -24.81
C GLU A 325 -25.67 -8.20 -23.75
N ALA A 326 -24.62 -8.98 -23.43
CA ALA A 326 -24.68 -9.99 -22.37
C ALA A 326 -24.92 -9.35 -20.99
N ALA A 327 -24.17 -8.30 -20.65
CA ALA A 327 -24.33 -7.57 -19.40
C ALA A 327 -25.71 -6.89 -19.31
N LEU A 328 -26.17 -6.25 -20.39
CA LEU A 328 -27.50 -5.63 -20.44
C LEU A 328 -28.61 -6.67 -20.24
N SER A 329 -28.53 -7.82 -20.92
CA SER A 329 -29.50 -8.90 -20.80
C SER A 329 -29.65 -9.40 -19.36
N ASP A 330 -28.56 -9.45 -18.60
CA ASP A 330 -28.53 -10.00 -17.24
C ASP A 330 -28.95 -8.95 -16.19
N LEU A 331 -28.75 -7.65 -16.46
CA LEU A 331 -28.92 -6.57 -15.48
C LEU A 331 -30.07 -5.59 -15.76
N CYS A 332 -30.71 -5.63 -16.93
CA CYS A 332 -31.70 -4.60 -17.32
C CYS A 332 -33.00 -4.61 -16.48
N GLU A 333 -33.34 -5.70 -15.81
CA GLU A 333 -34.58 -5.83 -15.04
C GLU A 333 -34.31 -6.09 -13.54
N PRO A 334 -35.12 -5.56 -12.62
CA PRO A 334 -35.07 -5.89 -11.20
C PRO A 334 -35.67 -7.28 -10.98
N LEU A 335 -34.89 -8.32 -11.28
CA LEU A 335 -35.32 -9.71 -11.15
C LEU A 335 -35.61 -10.05 -9.69
N ALA A 336 -36.77 -10.64 -9.41
CA ALA A 336 -37.13 -11.14 -8.09
C ALA A 336 -36.20 -12.28 -7.69
N GLU A 337 -35.58 -12.15 -6.52
CA GLU A 337 -34.77 -13.18 -5.88
C GLU A 337 -35.66 -13.92 -4.88
N GLN A 338 -35.81 -15.23 -5.11
CA GLN A 338 -36.63 -16.11 -4.29
C GLN A 338 -35.74 -17.24 -3.73
N GLU A 339 -35.75 -17.40 -2.41
CA GLU A 339 -35.17 -18.54 -1.71
C GLU A 339 -36.30 -19.43 -1.19
N ILE A 340 -36.29 -20.71 -1.57
CA ILE A 340 -37.27 -21.71 -1.13
C ILE A 340 -36.59 -22.90 -0.49
N ASP A 341 -37.22 -23.44 0.55
CA ASP A 341 -36.81 -24.67 1.20
C ASP A 341 -37.69 -25.83 0.73
N LEU A 342 -37.05 -26.84 0.15
CA LEU A 342 -37.67 -28.06 -0.36
C LEU A 342 -37.26 -29.27 0.48
N ASP A 343 -38.09 -30.31 0.42
CA ASP A 343 -37.59 -31.68 0.59
C ASP A 343 -36.46 -31.94 -0.41
N PHE A 344 -35.55 -32.86 -0.09
CA PHE A 344 -34.39 -33.12 -0.96
C PHE A 344 -34.79 -33.35 -2.43
N PHE A 345 -34.36 -32.42 -3.29
CA PHE A 345 -34.69 -32.39 -4.71
C PHE A 345 -33.42 -32.60 -5.52
N LEU A 346 -33.15 -33.87 -5.83
CA LEU A 346 -31.92 -34.33 -6.47
C LEU A 346 -31.59 -33.67 -7.83
N PRO A 347 -32.54 -33.41 -8.74
CA PRO A 347 -32.17 -33.14 -10.13
C PRO A 347 -31.83 -31.68 -10.44
N VAL A 348 -31.75 -30.80 -9.43
CA VAL A 348 -31.42 -29.39 -9.65
C VAL A 348 -30.01 -29.20 -10.21
N GLU A 349 -29.86 -28.28 -11.15
CA GLU A 349 -28.58 -27.76 -11.63
C GLU A 349 -28.63 -26.22 -11.76
N LEU A 350 -27.47 -25.55 -11.68
CA LEU A 350 -27.38 -24.12 -11.93
C LEU A 350 -27.88 -23.76 -13.34
N GLY A 351 -28.65 -22.68 -13.45
CA GLY A 351 -29.24 -22.22 -14.70
C GLY A 351 -30.52 -22.94 -15.10
N ASP A 352 -31.03 -23.88 -14.31
CA ASP A 352 -32.33 -24.49 -14.55
C ASP A 352 -33.47 -23.47 -14.39
N LEU A 353 -34.39 -23.42 -15.35
CA LEU A 353 -35.59 -22.59 -15.24
C LEU A 353 -36.72 -23.40 -14.61
N PHE A 354 -37.19 -22.97 -13.44
CA PHE A 354 -38.33 -23.57 -12.75
C PHE A 354 -39.55 -22.66 -12.77
N ARG A 355 -40.74 -23.27 -12.75
CA ARG A 355 -42.03 -22.57 -12.68
C ARG A 355 -42.64 -22.77 -11.31
N PHE A 356 -42.93 -21.68 -10.63
CA PHE A 356 -43.64 -21.67 -9.37
C PHE A 356 -45.09 -21.26 -9.61
N LEU A 357 -46.03 -22.16 -9.32
CA LEU A 357 -47.45 -21.89 -9.49
C LEU A 357 -47.96 -20.90 -8.43
N PRO A 358 -49.06 -20.16 -8.72
CA PRO A 358 -49.65 -19.23 -7.77
C PRO A 358 -49.92 -19.90 -6.41
N ASN A 359 -49.40 -19.32 -5.34
CA ASN A 359 -49.56 -19.84 -3.98
C ASN A 359 -50.63 -19.12 -3.17
N GLY A 360 -51.27 -18.09 -3.75
CA GLY A 360 -52.34 -17.34 -3.09
C GLY A 360 -51.88 -16.46 -1.93
N VAL A 361 -50.57 -16.41 -1.65
CA VAL A 361 -49.97 -15.61 -0.58
C VAL A 361 -49.05 -14.54 -1.16
N HIS A 362 -48.06 -14.95 -1.95
CA HIS A 362 -47.00 -14.06 -2.45
C HIS A 362 -47.25 -13.58 -3.88
N TYR A 363 -47.81 -14.43 -4.74
CA TYR A 363 -48.09 -14.10 -6.14
C TYR A 363 -49.32 -14.87 -6.66
N SER A 364 -50.10 -14.20 -7.51
CA SER A 364 -51.30 -14.73 -8.18
C SER A 364 -51.03 -15.27 -9.58
N ASP A 365 -49.87 -14.95 -10.15
CA ASP A 365 -49.40 -15.42 -11.45
C ASP A 365 -48.20 -16.34 -11.28
N ALA A 366 -48.05 -17.31 -12.18
CA ALA A 366 -46.92 -18.23 -12.15
C ALA A 366 -45.61 -17.47 -12.38
N GLN A 367 -44.60 -17.74 -11.55
CA GLN A 367 -43.28 -17.15 -11.66
C GLN A 367 -42.33 -18.15 -12.32
N ASN A 368 -41.64 -17.76 -13.39
CA ASN A 368 -40.56 -18.56 -13.97
C ASN A 368 -39.24 -17.96 -13.49
N LEU A 369 -38.47 -18.70 -12.69
CA LEU A 369 -37.23 -18.24 -12.08
C LEU A 369 -36.11 -19.26 -12.32
N ALA A 370 -34.94 -18.78 -12.71
CA ALA A 370 -33.76 -19.61 -12.95
C ALA A 370 -32.97 -19.84 -11.65
N VAL A 371 -32.39 -21.03 -11.48
CA VAL A 371 -31.56 -21.37 -10.33
C VAL A 371 -30.22 -20.63 -10.42
N THR A 372 -29.93 -19.78 -9.43
CA THR A 372 -28.64 -19.09 -9.27
C THR A 372 -27.79 -19.72 -8.17
N GLY A 373 -28.41 -20.46 -7.25
CA GLY A 373 -27.69 -21.23 -6.25
C GLY A 373 -28.56 -22.34 -5.68
N PHE A 374 -27.95 -23.40 -5.18
CA PHE A 374 -28.64 -24.42 -4.42
C PHE A 374 -27.74 -25.01 -3.35
N ARG A 375 -28.37 -25.53 -2.30
CA ARG A 375 -27.68 -26.23 -1.22
C ARG A 375 -28.44 -27.48 -0.82
N HIS A 376 -27.77 -28.62 -0.84
CA HIS A 376 -28.28 -29.87 -0.29
C HIS A 376 -27.72 -30.07 1.12
N VAL A 377 -28.59 -30.40 2.08
CA VAL A 377 -28.20 -30.74 3.45
C VAL A 377 -28.82 -32.07 3.84
N PHE A 378 -27.99 -32.98 4.35
CA PHE A 378 -28.39 -34.25 4.92
C PHE A 378 -27.95 -34.31 6.38
N SER A 379 -28.84 -34.74 7.28
CA SER A 379 -28.52 -34.94 8.69
C SER A 379 -28.75 -36.39 9.13
N ALA A 380 -28.03 -36.83 10.16
CA ALA A 380 -28.19 -38.15 10.77
C ALA A 380 -29.57 -38.35 11.43
N GLU A 381 -30.33 -37.27 11.65
CA GLU A 381 -31.72 -37.34 12.13
C GLU A 381 -32.70 -37.75 11.03
N GLY A 382 -32.21 -37.95 9.79
CA GLY A 382 -32.99 -38.40 8.64
C GLY A 382 -33.65 -37.28 7.85
N ASP A 383 -33.37 -36.02 8.19
CA ASP A 383 -33.87 -34.86 7.44
C ASP A 383 -32.90 -34.54 6.30
N ALA A 384 -33.45 -34.46 5.08
CA ALA A 384 -32.73 -34.13 3.86
C ALA A 384 -33.46 -32.99 3.15
N ARG A 385 -32.76 -31.88 2.91
CA ARG A 385 -33.34 -30.64 2.39
C ARG A 385 -32.58 -30.12 1.19
N THR A 386 -33.29 -29.37 0.35
CA THR A 386 -32.69 -28.56 -0.72
C THR A 386 -33.17 -27.13 -0.58
N THR A 387 -32.26 -26.21 -0.34
CA THR A 387 -32.55 -24.77 -0.43
C THR A 387 -32.22 -24.33 -1.85
N LEU A 388 -33.17 -23.71 -2.55
CA LEU A 388 -32.96 -23.14 -3.88
C LEU A 388 -32.98 -21.63 -3.82
N THR A 389 -31.95 -20.99 -4.38
CA THR A 389 -31.91 -19.57 -4.68
C THR A 389 -32.19 -19.39 -6.17
N THR A 390 -33.24 -18.66 -6.49
CA THR A 390 -33.71 -18.49 -7.87
C THR A 390 -33.92 -17.02 -8.20
N ARG A 391 -33.64 -16.65 -9.45
CA ARG A 391 -33.81 -15.28 -9.95
C ARG A 391 -34.03 -15.29 -11.46
N GLY A 392 -35.10 -14.63 -11.92
CA GLY A 392 -35.35 -14.32 -13.33
C GLY A 392 -35.03 -15.43 -14.34
N LYS A 393 -34.13 -15.14 -15.29
CA LYS A 393 -33.67 -16.08 -16.33
C LYS A 393 -32.21 -16.48 -16.10
N PRO A 394 -31.71 -17.55 -16.74
CA PRO A 394 -30.32 -17.97 -16.60
C PRO A 394 -29.36 -16.84 -17.03
N SER A 395 -28.36 -16.58 -16.20
CA SER A 395 -27.43 -15.45 -16.34
C SER A 395 -26.02 -15.85 -15.89
N PHE A 396 -25.00 -15.08 -16.28
CA PHE A 396 -23.60 -15.35 -15.94
C PHE A 396 -23.23 -15.10 -14.46
N GLY A 397 -24.04 -14.31 -13.75
CA GLY A 397 -23.80 -13.91 -12.35
C GLY A 397 -23.86 -12.39 -12.22
N ILE A 398 -24.66 -11.89 -11.29
CA ILE A 398 -24.92 -10.45 -11.17
C ILE A 398 -23.76 -9.75 -10.48
N SER A 399 -23.20 -10.38 -9.45
CA SER A 399 -22.04 -9.85 -8.72
C SER A 399 -20.83 -9.72 -9.66
N MET A 400 -20.60 -10.71 -10.51
CA MET A 400 -19.54 -10.72 -11.51
C MET A 400 -19.63 -9.53 -12.48
N TRP A 401 -20.83 -9.28 -13.04
CA TRP A 401 -21.00 -8.10 -13.91
C TRP A 401 -20.80 -6.80 -13.14
N LEU A 402 -21.35 -6.68 -11.93
CA LEU A 402 -21.21 -5.48 -11.13
C LEU A 402 -19.77 -5.20 -10.68
N GLU A 403 -18.94 -6.24 -10.51
CA GLU A 403 -17.50 -6.10 -10.26
C GLU A 403 -16.74 -5.52 -11.47
N MET A 404 -17.22 -5.77 -12.68
CA MET A 404 -16.70 -5.17 -13.92
C MET A 404 -17.19 -3.72 -14.15
N ASP A 405 -18.10 -3.21 -13.31
CA ASP A 405 -18.64 -1.85 -13.44
C ASP A 405 -17.57 -0.81 -13.04
N THR A 406 -16.83 -0.34 -14.03
CA THR A 406 -15.81 0.72 -13.91
C THR A 406 -16.42 2.11 -13.98
N ARG A 407 -17.76 2.24 -13.86
CA ARG A 407 -18.40 3.56 -13.94
C ARG A 407 -17.76 4.50 -12.92
N PRO A 408 -17.42 5.74 -13.33
CA PRO A 408 -16.84 6.72 -12.42
C PRO A 408 -17.74 6.91 -11.18
N GLY A 409 -17.34 6.41 -10.01
CA GLY A 409 -18.04 6.63 -8.72
C GLY A 409 -18.60 5.42 -7.96
N LEU A 410 -18.46 4.16 -8.44
CA LEU A 410 -18.66 2.96 -7.60
C LEU A 410 -17.30 2.46 -7.10
N GLY A 411 -17.01 2.63 -5.80
CA GLY A 411 -15.89 1.90 -5.19
C GLY A 411 -14.48 2.36 -5.59
N GLU A 412 -14.25 3.65 -5.72
CA GLU A 412 -12.99 4.24 -5.23
C GLU A 412 -13.36 5.20 -4.07
N PRO A 413 -12.47 5.43 -3.09
CA PRO A 413 -12.57 6.68 -2.33
C PRO A 413 -12.61 7.82 -3.37
N ALA A 414 -13.27 8.95 -3.12
CA ALA A 414 -13.54 9.96 -4.16
C ALA A 414 -12.32 10.30 -5.07
N HIS A 415 -12.18 9.65 -6.23
CA HIS A 415 -11.01 9.73 -7.13
C HIS A 415 -11.41 10.00 -8.59
N THR A 416 -12.64 10.46 -8.83
CA THR A 416 -13.07 10.89 -10.17
C THR A 416 -13.51 12.34 -10.24
N SER A 417 -13.69 12.98 -9.08
CA SER A 417 -13.81 14.43 -9.02
C SER A 417 -12.41 15.00 -8.94
N PRO A 418 -11.91 15.71 -9.97
CA PRO A 418 -10.64 16.39 -9.84
C PRO A 418 -10.80 17.54 -8.82
N PRO A 419 -9.72 17.99 -8.16
CA PRO A 419 -9.82 19.10 -7.22
C PRO A 419 -10.42 20.35 -7.87
N LEU A 420 -11.26 21.05 -7.10
CA LEU A 420 -11.81 22.33 -7.53
C LEU A 420 -10.72 23.41 -7.63
N LEU A 421 -11.02 24.46 -8.40
CA LEU A 421 -10.10 25.57 -8.61
C LEU A 421 -9.64 26.19 -7.28
N PRO A 422 -8.33 26.46 -7.11
CA PRO A 422 -7.85 27.17 -5.94
C PRO A 422 -8.42 28.59 -5.88
N LEU A 423 -8.68 29.06 -4.67
CA LEU A 423 -9.20 30.39 -4.35
C LEU A 423 -8.05 31.37 -4.06
N ASN A 424 -8.34 32.67 -4.11
CA ASN A 424 -7.41 33.75 -3.69
C ASN A 424 -5.98 33.62 -4.26
N ILE A 425 -5.85 33.27 -5.54
CA ILE A 425 -4.55 33.16 -6.20
C ILE A 425 -3.99 34.57 -6.37
N ASN A 426 -2.93 34.87 -5.63
CA ASN A 426 -2.24 36.15 -5.65
C ASN A 426 -0.85 35.97 -6.23
N VAL A 427 -0.54 36.70 -7.29
CA VAL A 427 0.78 36.73 -7.90
C VAL A 427 1.41 38.10 -7.66
N THR A 428 2.52 38.12 -6.92
CA THR A 428 3.26 39.34 -6.58
C THR A 428 4.60 39.34 -7.31
N ALA A 429 4.85 40.35 -8.12
CA ALA A 429 6.13 40.49 -8.81
C ALA A 429 7.28 40.71 -7.80
N VAL A 430 8.36 39.95 -7.95
CA VAL A 430 9.63 40.12 -7.22
C VAL A 430 10.77 40.31 -8.22
N VAL A 431 11.97 40.60 -7.73
CA VAL A 431 13.14 40.73 -8.61
C VAL A 431 13.40 39.41 -9.31
N ASN A 432 13.55 39.45 -10.64
CA ASN A 432 13.76 38.27 -11.49
C ASN A 432 12.64 37.21 -11.42
N GLY A 433 11.47 37.51 -10.86
CA GLY A 433 10.29 36.68 -11.08
C GLY A 433 9.07 37.08 -10.28
N PHE A 434 8.43 36.13 -9.61
CA PHE A 434 7.23 36.38 -8.81
C PHE A 434 7.11 35.41 -7.63
N SER A 435 6.41 35.83 -6.58
CA SER A 435 5.85 34.93 -5.58
C SER A 435 4.36 34.73 -5.86
N LEU A 436 3.89 33.50 -5.72
CA LEU A 436 2.48 33.15 -5.88
C LEU A 436 2.00 32.50 -4.58
N SER A 437 0.87 32.98 -4.06
CA SER A 437 0.14 32.31 -2.98
C SER A 437 -1.29 32.00 -3.41
N LEU A 438 -1.87 30.95 -2.86
CA LEU A 438 -3.25 30.56 -3.11
C LEU A 438 -3.89 30.01 -1.83
N THR A 439 -5.22 29.95 -1.82
CA THR A 439 -5.99 29.22 -0.81
C THR A 439 -6.57 27.98 -1.49
N PRO A 440 -6.43 26.78 -0.90
CA PRO A 440 -7.12 25.60 -1.40
C PRO A 440 -8.64 25.84 -1.51
N ALA A 441 -9.31 25.13 -2.40
CA ALA A 441 -10.77 25.21 -2.49
C ALA A 441 -11.42 24.85 -1.13
N SER A 442 -12.45 25.60 -0.73
CA SER A 442 -13.14 25.40 0.55
C SER A 442 -14.10 24.20 0.55
N SER A 443 -14.26 23.53 -0.59
CA SER A 443 -15.09 22.34 -0.78
C SER A 443 -14.55 21.49 -1.94
N GLY A 444 -15.05 20.27 -2.07
CA GLY A 444 -14.60 19.30 -3.08
C GLY A 444 -13.37 18.49 -2.66
N PRO A 445 -12.85 17.64 -3.56
CA PRO A 445 -11.69 16.78 -3.31
C PRO A 445 -10.44 17.60 -2.97
N VAL A 446 -9.71 17.16 -1.94
CA VAL A 446 -8.52 17.86 -1.45
C VAL A 446 -7.39 17.74 -2.47
N ALA A 447 -6.86 18.87 -2.92
CA ALA A 447 -5.65 18.89 -3.72
C ALA A 447 -4.44 18.45 -2.87
N SER A 448 -3.71 17.44 -3.32
CA SER A 448 -2.41 17.04 -2.75
C SER A 448 -1.24 17.81 -3.35
N GLY A 449 -1.48 18.56 -4.44
CA GLY A 449 -0.49 19.43 -5.04
C GLY A 449 -1.05 20.30 -6.17
N TYR A 450 -0.21 21.16 -6.72
CA TYR A 450 -0.54 22.17 -7.72
C TYR A 450 0.53 22.20 -8.81
N GLU A 451 0.12 22.14 -10.07
CA GLU A 451 0.99 22.43 -11.21
C GLU A 451 1.06 23.94 -11.41
N LEU A 452 2.26 24.48 -11.49
CA LEU A 452 2.50 25.85 -11.93
C LEU A 452 2.85 25.86 -13.41
N HIS A 453 2.05 26.58 -14.20
CA HIS A 453 2.36 26.82 -15.60
C HIS A 453 2.68 28.30 -15.85
N VAL A 454 3.75 28.55 -16.60
CA VAL A 454 4.20 29.90 -16.94
C VAL A 454 4.48 29.96 -18.45
N SER A 455 3.96 30.99 -19.12
CA SER A 455 4.17 31.23 -20.55
C SER A 455 4.35 32.71 -20.85
N ARG A 456 4.99 33.02 -21.98
CA ARG A 456 5.03 34.39 -22.53
C ARG A 456 3.83 34.73 -23.42
N SER A 457 3.03 33.72 -23.80
CA SER A 457 1.86 33.90 -24.65
C SER A 457 0.60 34.05 -23.81
N SER A 458 -0.17 35.11 -24.06
CA SER A 458 -1.49 35.28 -23.42
C SER A 458 -2.48 34.26 -23.96
N GLY A 459 -3.40 33.77 -23.14
CA GLY A 459 -4.41 32.80 -23.51
C GLY A 459 -3.88 31.37 -23.60
N PHE A 460 -2.66 31.09 -23.12
CA PHE A 460 -2.06 29.77 -23.26
C PHE A 460 -2.87 28.70 -22.51
N THR A 461 -2.91 27.50 -23.09
CA THR A 461 -3.46 26.31 -22.44
C THR A 461 -2.32 25.56 -21.73
N PRO A 462 -2.47 25.23 -20.44
CA PRO A 462 -1.48 24.45 -19.71
C PRO A 462 -1.11 23.13 -20.41
N SER A 463 0.17 22.92 -20.61
CA SER A 463 0.79 21.79 -21.33
C SER A 463 2.14 21.43 -20.68
N SER A 464 2.77 20.34 -21.13
CA SER A 464 4.13 19.97 -20.71
C SER A 464 5.18 21.06 -21.00
N SER A 465 5.02 21.82 -22.09
CA SER A 465 5.94 22.90 -22.47
C SER A 465 5.81 24.17 -21.62
N THR A 466 4.69 24.35 -20.93
CA THR A 466 4.43 25.51 -20.05
C THR A 466 4.57 25.16 -18.58
N LEU A 467 4.70 23.88 -18.23
CA LEU A 467 4.85 23.40 -16.86
C LEU A 467 6.21 23.82 -16.30
N ARG A 468 6.20 24.62 -15.23
CA ARG A 468 7.41 24.98 -14.47
C ARG A 468 7.71 24.00 -13.35
N GLY A 469 6.68 23.42 -12.74
CA GLY A 469 6.85 22.48 -11.64
C GLY A 469 5.52 22.10 -10.99
N THR A 470 5.60 21.13 -10.08
CA THR A 470 4.49 20.66 -9.25
C THR A 470 4.84 20.85 -7.78
N PHE A 471 3.95 21.44 -7.00
CA PHE A 471 4.19 21.84 -5.62
C PHE A 471 3.10 21.30 -4.71
N ASP A 472 3.44 20.77 -3.54
CA ASP A 472 2.52 20.36 -2.48
C ASP A 472 2.20 21.49 -1.49
N THR A 473 2.75 22.69 -1.73
CA THR A 473 2.54 23.89 -0.94
C THR A 473 1.59 24.88 -1.62
N THR A 474 1.02 25.78 -0.83
CA THR A 474 0.10 26.83 -1.30
C THR A 474 0.80 28.17 -1.55
N ALA A 475 2.13 28.21 -1.44
CA ALA A 475 2.96 29.37 -1.74
C ALA A 475 4.29 28.94 -2.35
N PHE A 476 4.64 29.51 -3.50
CA PHE A 476 5.87 29.19 -4.22
C PHE A 476 6.38 30.38 -5.03
N GLY A 477 7.69 30.42 -5.27
CA GLY A 477 8.37 31.51 -5.96
C GLY A 477 9.09 31.04 -7.23
N VAL A 478 9.10 31.89 -8.24
CA VAL A 478 9.89 31.76 -9.47
C VAL A 478 10.84 32.94 -9.51
N PHE A 479 12.14 32.72 -9.74
CA PHE A 479 13.19 33.74 -9.60
C PHE A 479 14.18 33.80 -10.78
N ASP A 480 13.87 33.12 -11.88
CA ASP A 480 14.70 32.98 -13.08
C ASP A 480 14.06 33.61 -14.34
N LEU A 481 13.09 34.51 -14.16
CA LEU A 481 12.40 35.20 -15.25
C LEU A 481 13.06 36.52 -15.61
N MET A 482 12.99 36.87 -16.89
CA MET A 482 13.57 38.11 -17.39
C MET A 482 12.83 39.33 -16.81
N PRO A 483 13.52 40.25 -16.10
CA PRO A 483 12.89 41.44 -15.53
C PRO A 483 12.28 42.36 -16.59
N GLY A 484 11.09 42.90 -16.33
CA GLY A 484 10.38 43.79 -17.26
C GLY A 484 9.64 43.09 -18.43
N ALA A 485 9.79 41.78 -18.61
CA ALA A 485 8.99 41.01 -19.56
C ALA A 485 7.69 40.50 -18.90
N THR A 486 6.54 40.65 -19.56
CA THR A 486 5.27 40.11 -19.03
C THR A 486 5.19 38.60 -19.25
N TYR A 487 4.85 37.88 -18.18
CA TYR A 487 4.56 36.46 -18.16
C TYR A 487 3.12 36.21 -17.72
N PHE A 488 2.55 35.11 -18.18
CA PHE A 488 1.23 34.65 -17.82
C PHE A 488 1.33 33.35 -17.04
N VAL A 489 0.57 33.28 -15.95
CA VAL A 489 0.64 32.20 -14.97
C VAL A 489 -0.73 31.56 -14.82
N ARG A 490 -0.75 30.22 -14.76
CA ARG A 490 -1.92 29.43 -14.40
C ARG A 490 -1.53 28.34 -13.41
N VAL A 491 -2.42 28.04 -12.50
CA VAL A 491 -2.25 26.96 -11.52
C VAL A 491 -3.29 25.87 -11.77
N VAL A 492 -2.88 24.61 -11.72
CA VAL A 492 -3.77 23.46 -11.92
C VAL A 492 -3.67 22.54 -10.70
N PRO A 493 -4.74 22.34 -9.91
CA PRO A 493 -4.66 21.49 -8.73
C PRO A 493 -4.68 20.00 -9.13
N ARG A 494 -4.02 19.17 -8.33
CA ARG A 494 -3.97 17.70 -8.44
C ARG A 494 -4.26 17.06 -7.10
N ASP A 495 -4.98 15.94 -7.10
CA ASP A 495 -5.16 15.13 -5.90
C ASP A 495 -4.06 14.07 -5.75
N ARG A 496 -4.11 13.33 -4.63
CA ARG A 496 -3.15 12.25 -4.32
C ARG A 496 -3.27 11.02 -5.25
N PHE A 497 -4.23 11.04 -6.19
CA PHE A 497 -4.51 9.98 -7.16
C PHE A 497 -4.13 10.39 -8.58
N GLY A 498 -3.66 11.63 -8.77
CA GLY A 498 -3.20 12.14 -10.06
C GLY A 498 -4.28 12.83 -10.90
N ASN A 499 -5.52 12.94 -10.40
CA ASN A 499 -6.60 13.64 -11.11
C ASN A 499 -6.29 15.12 -11.23
N ARG A 500 -6.49 15.66 -12.44
CA ARG A 500 -6.13 17.03 -12.79
C ARG A 500 -7.36 17.93 -12.81
N GLY A 501 -7.37 18.96 -11.96
CA GLY A 501 -8.42 19.98 -11.93
C GLY A 501 -8.41 20.91 -13.12
N ASN A 502 -9.40 21.80 -13.15
CA ASN A 502 -9.42 22.89 -14.11
C ASN A 502 -8.26 23.84 -13.87
N ALA A 503 -7.77 24.49 -14.93
CA ALA A 503 -6.76 25.53 -14.79
C ALA A 503 -7.38 26.81 -14.22
N SER A 504 -6.64 27.46 -13.32
CA SER A 504 -7.02 28.78 -12.82
C SER A 504 -7.25 29.79 -13.96
N PRO A 505 -8.00 30.87 -13.67
CA PRO A 505 -7.89 32.08 -14.47
C PRO A 505 -6.42 32.46 -14.67
N GLN A 506 -6.12 32.97 -15.85
CA GLN A 506 -4.78 33.41 -16.18
C GLN A 506 -4.46 34.71 -15.44
N LEU A 507 -3.30 34.76 -14.80
CA LEU A 507 -2.79 35.94 -14.11
C LEU A 507 -1.55 36.46 -14.85
N ALA A 508 -1.46 37.77 -15.04
CA ALA A 508 -0.30 38.40 -15.66
C ALA A 508 0.65 38.90 -14.57
N VAL A 509 1.95 38.72 -14.79
CA VAL A 509 2.99 39.25 -13.91
C VAL A 509 4.18 39.73 -14.72
N THR A 510 4.68 40.91 -14.38
CA THR A 510 5.90 41.45 -14.95
C THR A 510 6.95 41.48 -13.82
N PRO A 511 7.94 40.59 -13.84
CA PRO A 511 8.98 40.53 -12.83
C PRO A 511 9.63 41.89 -12.61
N LYS A 512 9.82 42.23 -11.34
CA LYS A 512 10.41 43.51 -10.98
C LYS A 512 11.86 43.52 -11.43
N GLN A 513 12.29 44.70 -11.84
CA GLN A 513 13.71 45.00 -11.92
C GLN A 513 14.13 45.51 -10.54
N LEU A 514 15.40 45.35 -10.22
CA LEU A 514 15.93 45.94 -9.01
C LEU A 514 15.98 47.47 -9.25
N GLU A 515 15.10 48.22 -8.60
CA GLU A 515 15.02 49.67 -8.79
C GLU A 515 16.20 50.35 -8.08
N GLY A 516 16.71 51.44 -8.66
CA GLY A 516 17.87 52.15 -8.13
C GLY A 516 17.72 52.61 -6.67
N ALA A 517 16.50 52.82 -6.18
CA ALA A 517 16.21 53.18 -4.78
C ALA A 517 16.20 51.97 -3.82
N SER A 518 16.12 50.74 -4.33
CA SER A 518 16.25 49.50 -3.54
C SER A 518 17.71 49.11 -3.30
N LEU A 519 18.65 49.83 -3.92
CA LEU A 519 20.06 49.84 -3.62
C LEU A 519 20.30 51.11 -2.81
N SER A 520 20.83 51.00 -1.58
CA SER A 520 21.38 52.19 -0.94
C SER A 520 22.46 52.77 -1.85
N ASP A 521 22.70 54.08 -1.79
CA ASP A 521 23.89 54.64 -2.44
C ASP A 521 25.11 53.84 -1.93
N ALA A 522 25.87 53.23 -2.85
CA ALA A 522 26.94 52.24 -2.61
C ALA A 522 26.56 50.75 -2.28
N ALA A 523 25.30 50.29 -2.43
CA ALA A 523 24.92 48.90 -2.13
C ALA A 523 25.52 47.84 -3.06
N VAL A 524 25.85 48.19 -4.30
CA VAL A 524 26.85 47.46 -5.10
C VAL A 524 27.95 48.44 -5.40
N GLY A 525 28.89 48.59 -4.46
CA GLY A 525 30.12 49.29 -4.77
C GLY A 525 30.80 48.60 -5.95
N PHE A 526 31.15 49.34 -7.01
CA PHE A 526 32.03 48.88 -8.10
C PHE A 526 33.35 48.25 -7.58
N GLN A 527 33.64 48.41 -6.29
CA GLN A 527 34.75 47.83 -5.54
C GLN A 527 34.66 46.32 -5.28
N HIS A 528 33.48 45.69 -5.26
CA HIS A 528 33.37 44.24 -4.96
C HIS A 528 33.58 43.32 -6.17
N LEU A 529 33.68 43.87 -7.39
CA LEU A 529 34.04 43.13 -8.61
C LEU A 529 35.52 43.32 -9.02
N LEU A 530 36.28 44.11 -8.26
CA LEU A 530 37.71 44.28 -8.45
C LEU A 530 38.44 43.56 -7.32
N TYR A 531 38.73 42.28 -7.53
CA TYR A 531 39.70 41.57 -6.69
C TYR A 531 41.03 42.33 -6.74
N PRO A 532 41.73 42.53 -5.61
CA PRO A 532 43.14 42.94 -5.66
C PRO A 532 43.91 41.95 -6.54
N PRO A 533 44.99 42.35 -7.25
CA PRO A 533 45.84 41.43 -7.98
C PRO A 533 46.14 40.24 -7.08
N THR A 534 45.63 39.08 -7.49
CA THR A 534 45.96 37.83 -6.80
C THR A 534 47.25 37.31 -7.43
N ASP A 535 47.90 36.35 -6.78
CA ASP A 535 49.14 35.74 -7.29
C ASP A 535 49.02 35.19 -8.73
N ASN A 536 47.80 35.07 -9.29
CA ASN A 536 47.51 34.47 -10.60
C ASN A 536 46.75 35.38 -11.59
N LEU A 537 46.29 36.58 -11.18
CA LEU A 537 45.41 37.42 -11.99
C LEU A 537 45.57 38.91 -11.69
N ILE A 538 45.77 39.71 -12.75
CA ILE A 538 45.54 41.16 -12.79
C ILE A 538 44.22 41.38 -13.52
N PRO A 539 43.10 41.61 -12.80
CA PRO A 539 41.83 41.97 -13.42
C PRO A 539 41.82 43.49 -13.65
N ASN A 540 41.75 43.91 -14.92
CA ASN A 540 41.65 45.30 -15.38
C ASN A 540 42.19 46.34 -14.39
N GLY A 541 43.49 46.28 -14.09
CA GLY A 541 44.08 46.85 -12.87
C GLY A 541 43.40 48.17 -12.49
N TYR A 542 42.77 48.21 -11.32
CA TYR A 542 42.28 49.35 -10.54
C TYR A 542 41.77 50.64 -11.22
N ASN A 543 41.49 50.70 -12.52
CA ASN A 543 41.08 51.94 -13.17
C ASN A 543 39.84 52.52 -12.47
N GLU A 544 38.86 51.66 -12.20
CA GLU A 544 37.62 52.04 -11.51
C GLU A 544 37.75 52.06 -9.96
N ALA A 545 38.96 51.89 -9.40
CA ALA A 545 39.20 52.20 -7.99
C ALA A 545 39.22 53.72 -7.73
N GLY A 546 39.27 54.52 -8.79
CA GLY A 546 39.12 55.97 -8.78
C GLY A 546 40.12 56.68 -7.89
N ILE A 547 39.65 57.70 -7.16
CA ILE A 547 40.50 58.57 -6.33
C ILE A 547 41.35 57.82 -5.30
N ARG A 548 40.95 56.60 -4.90
CA ARG A 548 41.71 55.79 -3.94
C ARG A 548 43.05 55.35 -4.54
N ALA A 549 43.08 55.03 -5.83
CA ALA A 549 44.27 54.58 -6.54
C ALA A 549 45.12 55.75 -7.10
N VAL A 550 44.56 56.95 -7.25
CA VAL A 550 45.31 58.13 -7.74
C VAL A 550 46.55 58.40 -6.89
N GLY A 551 47.71 58.54 -7.54
CA GLY A 551 48.99 58.84 -6.88
C GLY A 551 49.60 57.65 -6.12
N LYS A 552 49.17 56.42 -6.43
CA LYS A 552 49.73 55.20 -5.84
C LYS A 552 50.48 54.39 -6.88
N SER A 553 51.67 53.92 -6.50
CA SER A 553 52.44 52.95 -7.29
C SER A 553 51.73 51.59 -7.35
N PRO A 554 51.84 50.84 -8.47
CA PRO A 554 52.64 51.14 -9.68
C PRO A 554 51.90 51.91 -10.79
N ASP A 555 50.58 51.97 -10.76
CA ASP A 555 49.74 52.36 -11.90
C ASP A 555 48.85 53.59 -11.65
N GLY A 556 48.58 53.87 -10.38
CA GLY A 556 47.80 55.00 -9.91
C GLY A 556 48.44 56.38 -10.14
N ASP A 557 49.76 56.46 -10.26
CA ASP A 557 50.48 57.70 -10.60
C ASP A 557 50.16 58.22 -12.01
N ARG A 558 49.68 57.34 -12.88
CA ARG A 558 49.25 57.68 -14.25
C ARG A 558 47.73 57.74 -14.38
N LEU A 559 46.98 57.46 -13.33
CA LEU A 559 45.52 57.36 -13.36
C LEU A 559 44.87 58.74 -13.31
N VAL A 560 43.96 59.03 -14.24
CA VAL A 560 43.19 60.27 -14.29
C VAL A 560 41.71 59.99 -14.53
N GLU A 561 40.83 60.81 -13.97
CA GLU A 561 39.40 60.79 -14.34
C GLU A 561 39.26 61.51 -15.69
N ASP A 562 39.09 60.74 -16.76
CA ASP A 562 38.89 61.26 -18.11
C ASP A 562 37.88 60.35 -18.83
N PRO A 563 36.58 60.52 -18.57
CA PRO A 563 35.53 59.66 -19.11
C PRO A 563 35.43 59.75 -20.64
N VAL A 564 35.91 60.84 -21.25
CA VAL A 564 35.93 61.03 -22.70
C VAL A 564 36.97 60.12 -23.34
N ASN A 565 38.10 59.92 -22.65
CA ASN A 565 39.18 59.11 -23.15
C ASN A 565 39.24 57.70 -22.60
N ALA A 566 38.49 57.36 -21.54
CA ALA A 566 38.36 56.00 -21.03
C ALA A 566 37.64 55.08 -22.03
N ARG A 567 38.08 53.82 -22.11
CA ARG A 567 37.42 52.77 -22.90
C ARG A 567 36.31 52.10 -22.10
N VAL A 568 36.54 51.86 -20.82
CA VAL A 568 35.61 51.26 -19.87
C VAL A 568 35.58 52.12 -18.63
N GLY A 569 34.37 52.52 -18.20
CA GLY A 569 34.19 53.34 -17.01
C GLY A 569 34.63 54.79 -17.18
N ARG A 570 35.16 55.40 -16.12
CA ARG A 570 35.42 56.87 -16.05
C ARG A 570 36.90 57.21 -15.94
N TRP A 571 37.75 56.23 -15.65
CA TRP A 571 39.14 56.44 -15.28
C TRP A 571 40.05 55.75 -16.27
N VAL A 572 41.15 56.41 -16.63
CA VAL A 572 42.10 55.90 -17.63
C VAL A 572 43.52 56.26 -17.24
N ARG A 573 44.47 55.41 -17.60
CA ARG A 573 45.89 55.73 -17.43
C ARG A 573 46.34 56.60 -18.56
N ARG A 574 46.85 57.79 -18.23
CA ARG A 574 47.30 58.79 -19.19
C ARG A 574 48.79 59.04 -19.02
N VAL A 575 49.54 58.79 -20.08
CA VAL A 575 50.98 59.04 -20.16
C VAL A 575 51.22 60.21 -21.11
N GLU A 576 51.80 61.29 -20.60
CA GLU A 576 52.16 62.46 -21.39
C GLU A 576 53.57 62.32 -21.96
N LEU A 577 53.72 62.56 -23.26
CA LEU A 577 54.99 62.50 -23.97
C LEU A 577 55.65 63.90 -23.90
N ALA A 578 56.27 64.20 -22.75
CA ALA A 578 56.62 65.58 -22.39
C ALA A 578 57.87 66.15 -23.08
N ASN A 579 58.93 65.36 -23.27
CA ASN A 579 60.21 65.83 -23.80
C ASN A 579 60.80 64.82 -24.79
N THR A 580 61.43 65.31 -25.86
CA THR A 580 62.20 64.48 -26.79
C THR A 580 63.28 63.69 -26.05
N GLY A 581 63.42 62.40 -26.36
CA GLY A 581 64.41 61.51 -25.76
C GLY A 581 64.05 61.01 -24.35
N ALA A 582 62.95 61.48 -23.75
CA ALA A 582 62.44 60.94 -22.49
C ALA A 582 61.96 59.49 -22.65
N TRP A 583 62.02 58.72 -21.56
CA TRP A 583 61.60 57.32 -21.50
C TRP A 583 60.42 57.12 -20.53
N PRO A 584 59.20 57.55 -20.90
CA PRO A 584 58.04 57.21 -20.10
C PRO A 584 57.80 55.69 -20.13
N GLY A 585 57.60 55.12 -18.94
CA GLY A 585 57.20 53.73 -18.76
C GLY A 585 56.08 53.58 -17.73
N MET A 586 55.48 52.40 -17.72
CA MET A 586 54.41 52.00 -16.82
C MET A 586 54.51 50.52 -16.49
N SER A 587 54.42 50.20 -15.20
CA SER A 587 54.25 48.83 -14.70
C SER A 587 52.82 48.64 -14.21
N TRP A 588 52.26 47.46 -14.44
CA TRP A 588 50.91 47.11 -13.99
C TRP A 588 50.90 46.04 -12.89
N THR A 589 52.08 45.61 -12.45
CA THR A 589 52.23 44.59 -11.42
C THR A 589 52.77 45.24 -10.13
N GLY A 590 52.01 45.12 -9.04
CA GLY A 590 52.25 45.75 -7.74
C GLY A 590 50.95 46.12 -7.04
N GLY A 591 50.78 45.69 -5.79
CA GLY A 591 49.56 45.94 -5.02
C GLY A 591 49.47 47.38 -4.51
N TYR A 592 48.24 47.87 -4.36
CA TYR A 592 47.90 49.12 -3.67
C TYR A 592 48.57 49.15 -2.27
N GLY A 593 49.54 50.05 -2.08
CA GLY A 593 50.23 50.21 -0.78
C GLY A 593 51.45 49.30 -0.54
N SER A 594 52.05 48.70 -1.57
CA SER A 594 53.32 47.97 -1.42
C SER A 594 54.49 48.94 -1.15
N THR A 595 55.16 48.76 -0.01
CA THR A 595 56.39 49.48 0.35
C THR A 595 57.63 48.77 -0.21
N VAL A 596 57.97 49.05 -1.48
CA VAL A 596 59.29 48.76 -2.11
C VAL A 596 59.66 47.25 -2.24
N PRO A 597 60.61 46.89 -3.14
CA PRO A 597 60.41 46.57 -4.55
C PRO A 597 59.88 45.12 -4.74
N GLY A 598 58.61 44.94 -5.10
CA GLY A 598 58.04 43.58 -5.12
C GLY A 598 56.81 43.38 -5.98
N GLY A 599 56.61 44.24 -6.99
CA GLY A 599 55.46 44.20 -7.88
C GLY A 599 55.55 43.11 -8.94
N ARG A 600 55.76 41.86 -8.53
CA ARG A 600 55.86 40.70 -9.42
C ARG A 600 54.78 39.67 -9.10
N LEU A 601 54.20 39.06 -10.12
CA LEU A 601 53.44 37.83 -9.93
C LEU A 601 54.43 36.68 -9.82
N LYS A 602 54.25 35.79 -8.84
CA LYS A 602 55.13 34.63 -8.68
C LYS A 602 54.98 33.70 -9.89
N CYS A 603 56.10 33.23 -10.42
CA CYS A 603 56.10 32.17 -11.44
C CYS A 603 57.13 31.10 -11.10
N SER A 604 56.87 29.88 -11.55
CA SER A 604 57.81 28.77 -11.61
C SER A 604 58.21 28.52 -13.06
N PRO A 605 59.44 28.02 -13.32
CA PRO A 605 59.85 27.65 -14.67
C PRO A 605 58.79 26.79 -15.38
N GLY A 606 58.39 27.18 -16.58
CA GLY A 606 57.34 26.50 -17.36
C GLY A 606 55.92 27.09 -17.22
N ASP A 607 55.66 27.94 -16.22
CA ASP A 607 54.37 28.62 -16.09
C ASP A 607 54.10 29.51 -17.31
N GLU A 608 52.93 29.37 -17.94
CA GLU A 608 52.53 30.24 -19.04
C GLU A 608 51.65 31.42 -18.57
N PHE A 609 51.89 32.60 -19.13
CA PHE A 609 51.13 33.81 -18.85
C PHE A 609 50.60 34.44 -20.14
N PHE A 610 49.41 35.01 -20.05
CA PHE A 610 48.78 35.80 -21.10
C PHE A 610 48.41 37.17 -20.55
N ALA A 611 48.78 38.24 -21.27
CA ALA A 611 48.38 39.60 -20.96
C ALA A 611 47.78 40.32 -22.17
N GLU A 612 46.91 41.28 -21.89
CA GLU A 612 46.29 42.15 -22.87
C GLU A 612 46.11 43.57 -22.33
N VAL A 613 46.28 44.55 -23.23
CA VAL A 613 46.19 45.98 -22.95
C VAL A 613 45.50 46.67 -24.13
N TYR A 614 44.61 47.62 -23.87
CA TYR A 614 44.06 48.48 -24.90
C TYR A 614 44.70 49.85 -24.84
N VAL A 615 45.18 50.34 -25.98
CA VAL A 615 45.89 51.62 -26.08
C VAL A 615 45.34 52.50 -27.19
N LYS A 616 45.24 53.81 -26.93
CA LYS A 616 45.04 54.86 -27.95
C LYS A 616 45.90 56.08 -27.65
N ALA A 617 45.96 57.03 -28.58
CA ALA A 617 46.66 58.31 -28.41
C ALA A 617 45.68 59.50 -28.53
N SER A 618 46.05 60.67 -28.00
CA SER A 618 45.30 61.92 -28.18
C SER A 618 45.32 62.41 -29.63
N SER A 619 46.37 62.06 -30.37
CA SER A 619 46.52 62.26 -31.82
C SER A 619 47.46 61.18 -32.35
N ILE A 620 47.41 60.90 -33.66
CA ILE A 620 48.23 59.82 -34.25
C ILE A 620 49.72 60.04 -33.97
N THR A 621 50.39 59.01 -33.47
CA THR A 621 51.83 59.08 -33.16
C THR A 621 52.67 58.86 -34.41
N VAL A 622 53.83 59.50 -34.48
CA VAL A 622 54.77 59.40 -35.61
C VAL A 622 55.80 58.32 -35.32
N GLY A 623 56.34 58.28 -34.10
CA GLY A 623 57.21 57.24 -33.59
C GLY A 623 56.45 55.96 -33.23
N GLY A 624 57.18 54.86 -33.17
CA GLY A 624 56.66 53.61 -32.63
C GLY A 624 56.61 53.68 -31.10
N MET A 625 55.44 53.48 -30.51
CA MET A 625 55.17 53.67 -29.08
C MET A 625 55.68 52.50 -28.23
N GLY A 626 56.94 52.12 -28.44
CA GLY A 626 57.66 51.14 -27.64
C GLY A 626 57.05 49.73 -27.67
N THR A 627 57.38 48.94 -26.66
CA THR A 627 57.05 47.51 -26.59
C THR A 627 56.38 47.18 -25.27
N LEU A 628 55.33 46.34 -25.32
CA LEU A 628 54.71 45.75 -24.14
C LEU A 628 55.43 44.44 -23.81
N HIS A 629 55.96 44.31 -22.61
CA HIS A 629 56.82 43.22 -22.16
C HIS A 629 56.20 42.38 -21.06
N LEU A 630 56.49 41.07 -21.09
CA LEU A 630 56.54 40.24 -19.88
C LEU A 630 57.99 40.18 -19.40
N LEU A 631 58.28 40.88 -18.31
CA LEU A 631 59.61 40.97 -17.72
C LEU A 631 59.77 39.87 -16.66
N TRP A 632 60.69 38.93 -16.87
CA TRP A 632 60.93 37.84 -15.92
C TRP A 632 62.07 38.16 -14.97
N GLU A 633 61.87 37.86 -13.69
CA GLU A 633 62.78 38.20 -12.60
C GLU A 633 63.24 36.96 -11.84
N ASP A 634 64.49 36.98 -11.36
CA ASP A 634 65.03 35.95 -10.47
C ASP A 634 64.52 36.10 -9.01
N GLY A 635 64.98 35.21 -8.12
CA GLY A 635 64.64 35.22 -6.69
C GLY A 635 64.88 36.56 -5.99
N SER A 636 65.83 37.36 -6.48
CA SER A 636 66.22 38.66 -5.93
C SER A 636 65.45 39.85 -6.49
N GLY A 637 64.61 39.63 -7.52
CA GLY A 637 63.84 40.70 -8.17
C GLY A 637 64.59 41.39 -9.31
N VAL A 638 65.70 40.81 -9.76
CA VAL A 638 66.49 41.31 -10.88
C VAL A 638 66.06 40.59 -12.16
N TYR A 639 66.03 41.33 -13.27
CA TYR A 639 65.70 40.79 -14.59
C TYR A 639 66.68 39.67 -15.01
N ALA A 640 66.17 38.49 -15.38
CA ALA A 640 66.97 37.29 -15.62
C ALA A 640 66.72 36.57 -16.98
N GLY A 641 66.09 37.25 -17.96
CA GLY A 641 65.93 36.82 -19.39
C GLY A 641 64.52 36.32 -19.75
N GLN A 642 64.05 36.12 -21.00
CA GLN A 642 64.34 36.70 -22.32
C GLN A 642 62.98 37.11 -22.94
N ASN A 643 62.79 38.41 -23.15
CA ASN A 643 61.54 39.11 -23.54
C ASN A 643 60.63 38.39 -24.56
N THR A 644 59.41 38.01 -24.13
CA THR A 644 58.26 38.05 -25.04
C THR A 644 57.66 39.43 -24.96
N GLY A 645 57.78 40.19 -26.05
CA GLY A 645 57.29 41.55 -26.12
C GLY A 645 56.58 41.81 -27.43
N VAL A 646 55.56 42.66 -27.40
CA VAL A 646 54.82 43.06 -28.60
C VAL A 646 55.01 44.55 -28.81
N PHE A 647 55.63 44.89 -29.94
CA PHE A 647 55.86 46.28 -30.34
C PHE A 647 54.54 46.96 -30.70
N LEU A 648 54.28 48.14 -30.12
CA LEU A 648 53.04 48.87 -30.36
C LEU A 648 53.03 49.60 -31.72
N GLY A 649 54.20 49.90 -32.31
CA GLY A 649 54.24 50.72 -33.52
C GLY A 649 53.49 52.05 -33.36
N GLN A 650 53.00 52.63 -34.47
CA GLN A 650 52.20 53.85 -34.41
C GLN A 650 50.85 53.59 -33.72
N VAL A 651 50.43 54.53 -32.88
CA VAL A 651 49.17 54.46 -32.13
C VAL A 651 48.25 55.59 -32.61
N GLY A 652 47.05 55.21 -33.06
CA GLY A 652 46.02 56.15 -33.51
C GLY A 652 45.11 56.63 -32.39
N THR A 653 44.07 57.39 -32.75
CA THR A 653 43.08 57.96 -31.81
C THR A 653 42.00 56.99 -31.37
N THR A 654 41.97 55.77 -31.93
CA THR A 654 41.04 54.70 -31.56
C THR A 654 41.75 53.62 -30.76
N TYR A 655 41.06 53.03 -29.79
CA TYR A 655 41.62 51.95 -28.98
C TYR A 655 41.95 50.72 -29.81
N ARG A 656 43.19 50.25 -29.68
CA ARG A 656 43.68 48.99 -30.26
C ARG A 656 44.05 48.02 -29.15
N ARG A 657 43.62 46.77 -29.28
CA ARG A 657 44.03 45.65 -28.41
C ARG A 657 45.46 45.23 -28.74
N VAL A 658 46.29 45.08 -27.71
CA VAL A 658 47.65 44.54 -27.79
C VAL A 658 47.72 43.37 -26.81
N THR A 659 48.24 42.23 -27.25
CA THR A 659 48.29 41.00 -26.44
C THR A 659 49.71 40.45 -26.43
N VAL A 660 50.18 39.94 -25.29
CA VAL A 660 51.49 39.30 -25.14
C VAL A 660 51.32 37.99 -24.38
N LYS A 661 51.97 36.92 -24.84
CA LYS A 661 52.00 35.60 -24.20
C LYS A 661 53.45 35.23 -23.92
N GLY A 662 53.77 34.63 -22.78
CA GLY A 662 55.13 34.17 -22.50
C GLY A 662 55.17 33.06 -21.47
N THR A 663 56.27 32.31 -21.45
CA THR A 663 56.51 31.19 -20.53
C THR A 663 57.65 31.55 -19.59
N CYS A 664 57.47 31.32 -18.28
CA CYS A 664 58.46 31.64 -17.24
C CYS A 664 59.75 30.83 -17.48
N PRO A 665 60.91 31.47 -17.73
CA PRO A 665 62.17 30.79 -18.00
C PRO A 665 62.75 30.10 -16.76
N ALA A 666 63.67 29.17 -16.98
CA ALA A 666 64.43 28.54 -15.90
C ALA A 666 65.19 29.60 -15.07
N GLY A 667 65.12 29.50 -13.74
CA GLY A 667 65.77 30.43 -12.81
C GLY A 667 64.95 31.70 -12.50
N CYS A 668 63.84 31.95 -13.20
CA CYS A 668 62.94 33.04 -12.88
C CYS A 668 61.91 32.61 -11.81
N THR A 669 61.59 33.53 -10.91
CA THR A 669 60.61 33.34 -9.82
C THR A 669 59.48 34.37 -9.82
N GLY A 670 59.56 35.36 -10.72
CA GLY A 670 58.54 36.40 -10.85
C GLY A 670 58.38 36.92 -12.27
N VAL A 671 57.23 37.54 -12.54
CA VAL A 671 56.91 38.20 -13.80
C VAL A 671 56.23 39.56 -13.59
N GLN A 672 56.60 40.53 -14.42
CA GLN A 672 55.98 41.86 -14.48
C GLN A 672 55.37 42.13 -15.86
N LEU A 673 54.22 42.79 -15.89
CA LEU A 673 53.72 43.41 -17.12
C LEU A 673 54.23 44.85 -17.17
N PHE A 674 55.02 45.17 -18.20
CA PHE A 674 55.71 46.45 -18.29
C PHE A 674 55.66 47.01 -19.71
N TRP A 675 55.60 48.33 -19.84
CA TRP A 675 55.69 49.04 -21.11
C TRP A 675 56.56 50.27 -20.95
N GLU A 676 57.39 50.56 -21.95
CA GLU A 676 58.15 51.79 -22.06
C GLU A 676 58.34 52.20 -23.52
N THR A 677 58.59 53.49 -23.76
CA THR A 677 58.93 54.01 -25.07
C THR A 677 59.90 55.19 -24.95
N GLN A 678 60.72 55.42 -25.97
CA GLN A 678 61.43 56.69 -26.13
C GLN A 678 60.54 57.70 -26.87
N VAL A 679 60.47 58.94 -26.40
CA VAL A 679 59.67 60.01 -27.02
C VAL A 679 60.42 60.60 -28.22
N ALA A 680 59.84 60.49 -29.41
CA ALA A 680 60.31 61.19 -30.60
C ALA A 680 59.91 62.68 -30.56
N ALA A 681 60.72 63.56 -31.17
CA ALA A 681 60.45 65.01 -31.19
C ALA A 681 59.07 65.35 -31.78
N ALA A 682 58.61 64.58 -32.77
CA ALA A 682 57.31 64.74 -33.44
C ALA A 682 56.10 64.29 -32.60
N ASP A 683 56.33 63.63 -31.46
CA ASP A 683 55.28 63.15 -30.55
C ASP A 683 55.21 63.92 -29.24
N VAL A 684 56.08 64.93 -29.06
CA VAL A 684 56.05 65.81 -27.89
C VAL A 684 54.69 66.51 -27.78
N GLY A 685 54.11 66.47 -26.59
CA GLY A 685 52.78 67.03 -26.28
C GLY A 685 51.60 66.08 -26.56
N LYS A 686 51.83 64.91 -27.15
CA LYS A 686 50.79 63.88 -27.30
C LYS A 686 50.62 63.09 -25.99
N ARG A 687 49.46 62.44 -25.84
CA ARG A 687 49.12 61.62 -24.67
C ARG A 687 48.73 60.23 -25.11
N LEU A 688 49.22 59.21 -24.41
CA LEU A 688 48.76 57.83 -24.57
C LEU A 688 47.77 57.49 -23.46
N TYR A 689 46.73 56.75 -23.84
CA TYR A 689 45.68 56.27 -22.95
C TYR A 689 45.68 54.75 -22.94
N PHE A 690 45.86 54.16 -21.76
CA PHE A 690 45.86 52.72 -21.54
C PHE A 690 44.68 52.29 -20.67
N ASP A 691 43.94 51.28 -21.12
CA ASP A 691 42.74 50.79 -20.44
C ASP A 691 42.51 49.28 -20.70
N ALA A 692 41.58 48.65 -19.97
CA ALA A 692 41.23 47.24 -20.08
C ALA A 692 42.45 46.29 -20.00
N VAL A 693 43.31 46.51 -18.99
CA VAL A 693 44.59 45.80 -18.82
C VAL A 693 44.43 44.52 -18.01
N SER A 694 44.58 43.35 -18.63
CA SER A 694 44.52 42.07 -17.92
C SER A 694 45.80 41.27 -18.10
N MET A 695 46.25 40.59 -17.04
CA MET A 695 47.27 39.55 -17.10
C MET A 695 46.81 38.37 -16.28
N ARG A 696 47.01 37.15 -16.77
CA ARG A 696 46.59 35.92 -16.11
C ARG A 696 47.63 34.83 -16.30
N LYS A 697 47.88 34.08 -15.23
CA LYS A 697 48.53 32.77 -15.34
C LYS A 697 47.56 31.85 -16.07
N MET A 698 48.00 31.21 -17.15
CA MET A 698 47.14 30.28 -17.88
C MET A 698 47.02 28.97 -17.11
N VAL A 699 45.81 28.43 -16.99
CA VAL A 699 45.57 27.10 -16.40
C VAL A 699 46.12 26.03 -17.35
N THR A 700 47.34 25.54 -17.06
CA THR A 700 47.85 24.28 -17.61
C THR A 700 47.32 23.11 -16.78
N PHE A 701 47.53 21.88 -17.23
CA PHE A 701 47.08 20.65 -16.57
C PHE A 701 47.47 20.59 -15.06
N ASP A 702 48.49 21.35 -14.66
CA ASP A 702 49.08 21.37 -13.33
C ASP A 702 48.44 22.38 -12.36
N LEU A 703 47.49 23.22 -12.82
CA LEU A 703 46.82 24.24 -12.01
C LEU A 703 45.51 23.78 -11.33
N LEU A 704 45.25 22.48 -11.33
CA LEU A 704 44.42 21.85 -10.31
C LEU A 704 45.27 21.72 -9.03
N ALA A 705 45.10 22.62 -8.06
CA ALA A 705 45.79 22.49 -6.78
C ALA A 705 45.42 21.16 -6.12
N ALA A 706 46.44 20.33 -5.85
CA ALA A 706 46.26 18.95 -5.39
C ALA A 706 45.28 18.15 -6.26
N ASN A 707 45.35 18.34 -7.59
CA ASN A 707 44.60 17.51 -8.52
C ASN A 707 43.07 17.62 -8.37
N THR A 708 42.56 18.71 -7.79
CA THR A 708 41.17 18.83 -7.35
C THR A 708 40.51 20.14 -7.78
N LEU A 709 39.29 20.05 -8.30
CA LEU A 709 38.35 21.15 -8.53
C LEU A 709 37.28 21.15 -7.42
N LYS A 710 36.96 22.30 -6.80
CA LYS A 710 35.91 22.39 -5.76
C LYS A 710 35.15 23.71 -5.81
N THR A 711 33.91 23.73 -5.32
CA THR A 711 33.15 24.97 -5.13
C THR A 711 33.72 25.80 -3.98
N SER A 712 33.51 27.13 -4.01
CA SER A 712 34.07 28.06 -3.01
C SER A 712 33.56 27.81 -1.58
N ASN A 713 32.36 27.27 -1.44
CA ASN A 713 31.74 26.90 -0.16
C ASN A 713 31.96 25.44 0.24
N TYR A 714 32.86 24.71 -0.44
CA TYR A 714 33.09 23.31 -0.13
C TYR A 714 33.67 23.13 1.28
N ALA A 715 32.95 22.39 2.12
CA ALA A 715 33.34 22.06 3.48
C ALA A 715 33.13 20.58 3.74
N GLU A 716 34.00 19.96 4.55
CA GLU A 716 33.87 18.57 5.00
C GLU A 716 33.88 18.51 6.53
N ASP A 717 33.22 17.51 7.13
CA ASP A 717 33.15 17.33 8.59
C ASP A 717 34.39 16.68 9.22
N GLY A 718 35.55 16.79 8.55
CA GLY A 718 36.81 16.19 8.99
C GLY A 718 36.96 14.69 8.68
N SER A 719 35.88 14.00 8.30
CA SER A 719 35.89 12.59 7.90
C SER A 719 35.76 12.39 6.38
N GLY A 720 35.88 13.47 5.60
CA GLY A 720 35.79 13.42 4.14
C GLY A 720 34.38 13.51 3.56
N ILE A 721 33.36 13.79 4.39
CA ILE A 721 31.94 13.97 3.99
C ILE A 721 31.67 15.44 3.71
N PRO A 722 31.17 15.81 2.52
CA PRO A 722 30.78 17.18 2.19
C PRO A 722 29.59 17.66 3.03
N THR A 723 29.77 18.74 3.79
CA THR A 723 28.70 19.45 4.51
C THR A 723 28.16 20.64 3.70
N ALA A 724 28.91 21.11 2.71
CA ALA A 724 28.51 22.11 1.74
C ALA A 724 29.32 21.96 0.46
N GLY A 725 28.77 22.42 -0.68
CA GLY A 725 29.48 22.48 -1.95
C GLY A 725 29.66 21.15 -2.70
N ALA A 726 30.61 21.12 -3.65
CA ALA A 726 31.03 19.95 -4.41
C ALA A 726 32.56 19.95 -4.66
N LYS A 727 33.14 18.75 -4.80
CA LYS A 727 34.56 18.50 -5.11
C LYS A 727 34.69 17.37 -6.14
N LEU A 728 35.57 17.56 -7.13
CA LEU A 728 36.02 16.57 -8.11
C LEU A 728 37.55 16.47 -8.04
N ASP A 729 38.08 15.30 -7.70
CA ASP A 729 39.53 15.04 -7.72
C ASP A 729 39.92 14.17 -8.93
N ASN A 730 41.20 14.19 -9.32
CA ASN A 730 41.73 13.35 -10.40
C ASN A 730 42.43 12.07 -9.91
N VAL A 731 42.50 11.89 -8.58
CA VAL A 731 43.19 10.76 -7.92
C VAL A 731 42.20 9.76 -7.32
N GLY A 732 40.99 10.21 -6.97
CA GLY A 732 39.91 9.38 -6.47
C GLY A 732 38.97 8.98 -7.62
N THR A 733 38.36 7.81 -7.50
CA THR A 733 37.35 7.32 -8.45
C THR A 733 35.96 7.96 -8.24
N THR A 734 35.83 8.95 -7.35
CA THR A 734 34.53 9.35 -6.77
C THR A 734 34.31 10.85 -6.74
N LEU A 735 33.14 11.28 -7.24
CA LEU A 735 32.60 12.64 -7.09
C LEU A 735 32.04 12.85 -5.68
N LYS A 736 32.45 13.93 -4.99
CA LYS A 736 31.98 14.26 -3.63
C LYS A 736 31.09 15.50 -3.63
N VAL A 737 29.88 15.37 -3.09
CA VAL A 737 28.84 16.41 -3.10
C VAL A 737 28.03 16.40 -1.79
N ALA A 738 27.54 17.56 -1.36
CA ALA A 738 26.56 17.64 -0.26
C ALA A 738 25.14 17.31 -0.78
N SER A 739 24.21 16.98 0.13
CA SER A 739 22.83 16.71 -0.25
C SER A 739 22.16 17.91 -0.92
N ASN A 740 21.23 17.65 -1.85
CA ASN A 740 20.58 18.63 -2.73
C ASN A 740 21.50 19.36 -3.73
N ASN A 741 22.81 19.11 -3.73
CA ASN A 741 23.74 19.76 -4.68
C ASN A 741 23.93 18.99 -6.00
N VAL A 742 23.26 17.84 -6.18
CA VAL A 742 23.22 17.11 -7.45
C VAL A 742 21.78 16.95 -7.91
N GLN A 743 21.51 17.32 -9.15
CA GLN A 743 20.21 17.20 -9.79
C GLN A 743 20.33 16.26 -11.00
N VAL A 744 19.43 15.28 -11.10
CA VAL A 744 19.32 14.36 -12.24
C VAL A 744 17.96 14.60 -12.89
N GLY A 745 17.97 15.17 -14.09
CA GLY A 745 16.75 15.67 -14.72
C GLY A 745 16.11 16.76 -13.86
N ARG A 746 14.83 16.58 -13.47
CA ARG A 746 14.12 17.53 -12.59
C ARG A 746 14.35 17.30 -11.09
N TYR A 747 14.92 16.17 -10.71
CA TYR A 747 14.97 15.74 -9.31
C TYR A 747 16.32 16.05 -8.67
N TYR A 748 16.29 16.79 -7.57
CA TYR A 748 17.46 16.91 -6.69
C TYR A 748 17.62 15.61 -5.90
N LEU A 749 18.86 15.12 -5.80
CA LEU A 749 19.20 14.03 -4.91
C LEU A 749 19.08 14.55 -3.48
N SER A 750 17.99 14.15 -2.81
CA SER A 750 17.63 14.64 -1.49
C SER A 750 18.47 14.01 -0.39
N ASP A 751 18.42 14.59 0.81
CA ASP A 751 19.05 14.00 1.99
C ASP A 751 18.59 12.55 2.24
N GLY A 752 17.33 12.24 1.91
CA GLY A 752 16.80 10.87 1.95
C GLY A 752 17.46 9.92 0.95
N PHE A 753 17.74 10.37 -0.27
CA PHE A 753 18.46 9.56 -1.28
C PHE A 753 19.87 9.22 -0.80
N PHE A 754 20.63 10.21 -0.32
CA PHE A 754 21.99 9.99 0.20
C PHE A 754 21.99 9.08 1.44
N ARG A 755 20.98 9.19 2.31
CA ARG A 755 20.78 8.29 3.46
C ARG A 755 20.40 6.88 3.05
N SER A 756 19.59 6.69 2.00
CA SER A 756 19.28 5.35 1.48
C SER A 756 20.49 4.66 0.84
N VAL A 757 21.39 5.43 0.22
CA VAL A 757 22.66 4.91 -0.32
C VAL A 757 23.65 4.60 0.82
N GLN A 758 23.69 5.41 1.87
CA GLN A 758 24.46 5.10 3.09
C GLN A 758 23.89 3.93 3.90
N ALA A 759 22.61 3.61 3.77
CA ALA A 759 22.02 2.40 4.34
C ALA A 759 22.40 1.14 3.53
N LEU A 760 22.85 1.29 2.28
CA LEU A 760 23.31 0.21 1.39
C LEU A 760 24.82 -0.04 1.45
N ALA A 761 25.61 0.93 1.95
CA ALA A 761 27.06 0.85 2.01
C ALA A 761 27.56 1.12 3.43
N ASP A 762 28.11 0.07 4.04
CA ASP A 762 28.65 0.04 5.38
C ASP A 762 29.70 1.15 5.66
N THR A 763 29.82 1.49 6.94
CA THR A 763 30.80 2.38 7.62
C THR A 763 30.62 3.91 7.48
N GLY A 764 29.75 4.51 8.32
CA GLY A 764 29.90 5.95 8.63
C GLY A 764 28.72 6.69 9.29
N SER A 765 27.48 6.24 9.06
CA SER A 765 26.20 6.57 9.74
C SER A 765 25.63 8.02 9.76
N ARG A 766 24.29 8.14 9.92
CA ARG A 766 23.61 9.21 10.72
C ARG A 766 22.08 9.09 10.96
N ILE A 767 21.43 7.96 10.64
CA ILE A 767 20.27 7.41 11.39
C ILE A 767 20.60 5.94 11.57
N TYR A 768 20.55 5.46 12.80
CA TYR A 768 20.98 4.11 13.13
C TYR A 768 19.78 3.20 13.27
N TYR A 769 19.59 2.32 12.30
CA TYR A 769 19.27 0.94 12.65
C TYR A 769 20.62 0.33 13.06
N ARG A 770 20.85 0.12 14.35
CA ARG A 770 22.06 -0.49 14.88
C ARG A 770 21.71 -1.88 15.40
N GLY A 771 21.85 -2.84 14.49
CA GLY A 771 21.86 -4.27 14.78
C GLY A 771 22.65 -4.97 13.69
N ASN A 772 23.22 -6.13 14.01
CA ASN A 772 23.45 -7.07 12.91
C ASN A 772 22.05 -7.47 12.43
N ASN A 773 21.73 -7.32 11.15
CA ASN A 773 20.48 -7.87 10.59
C ASN A 773 20.56 -9.40 10.47
N GLU A 774 21.47 -10.04 11.21
CA GLU A 774 21.90 -11.42 11.01
C GLU A 774 21.49 -12.34 12.18
N GLY A 775 20.69 -11.84 13.15
CA GLY A 775 20.38 -12.58 14.36
C GLY A 775 18.94 -12.43 14.89
N VAL A 776 18.56 -13.41 15.72
CA VAL A 776 17.26 -13.43 16.42
C VAL A 776 17.28 -12.49 17.64
N PRO A 777 16.13 -11.90 18.05
CA PRO A 777 16.07 -10.96 19.17
C PRO A 777 16.55 -11.56 20.49
N ASN A 778 17.26 -10.78 21.30
CA ASN A 778 17.67 -11.20 22.63
C ASN A 778 16.53 -10.99 23.66
N ILE A 779 15.82 -12.07 23.97
CA ILE A 779 14.74 -12.12 24.96
C ILE A 779 15.19 -11.68 26.38
N ASP A 780 16.49 -11.69 26.69
CA ASP A 780 16.96 -11.30 28.02
C ASP A 780 16.92 -9.78 28.28
N ARG A 781 16.55 -9.00 27.27
CA ARG A 781 16.25 -7.56 27.36
C ARG A 781 14.79 -7.25 27.70
N LEU A 782 13.93 -8.26 27.70
CA LEU A 782 12.52 -8.12 28.00
C LEU A 782 12.26 -8.21 29.50
N ASN A 783 11.62 -7.18 30.05
CA ASN A 783 11.04 -7.19 31.38
C ASN A 783 9.52 -7.06 31.27
N ILE A 784 8.77 -7.83 32.06
CA ILE A 784 7.31 -7.77 32.11
C ILE A 784 6.88 -7.46 33.54
N GLN A 785 5.95 -6.54 33.71
CA GLN A 785 5.35 -6.17 34.99
C GLN A 785 3.85 -6.42 34.95
N VAL A 786 3.27 -6.75 36.10
CA VAL A 786 1.81 -6.71 36.31
C VAL A 786 1.51 -5.33 36.91
N LEU A 787 0.73 -4.51 36.20
CA LEU A 787 0.42 -3.14 36.63
C LEU A 787 -0.76 -3.11 37.61
N GLU A 788 -1.85 -3.82 37.28
CA GLU A 788 -3.08 -3.84 38.07
C GLU A 788 -3.95 -5.10 37.81
N GLY A 789 -4.96 -5.29 38.66
CA GLY A 789 -5.98 -6.35 38.59
C GLY A 789 -7.00 -6.26 39.73
N PHE A 790 -8.21 -6.80 39.55
CA PHE A 790 -9.35 -6.63 40.47
C PHE A 790 -9.69 -7.90 41.27
N ALA A 791 -10.11 -7.74 42.54
CA ALA A 791 -10.52 -8.84 43.43
C ALA A 791 -12.01 -8.72 43.83
N ILE A 792 -12.71 -9.86 43.92
CA ILE A 792 -14.09 -9.93 44.44
C ILE A 792 -14.06 -9.75 45.97
N ALA A 793 -14.70 -8.71 46.49
CA ALA A 793 -14.94 -8.56 47.92
C ALA A 793 -16.10 -9.48 48.36
N GLY A 794 -15.85 -10.38 49.33
CA GLY A 794 -16.90 -11.14 50.03
C GLY A 794 -16.84 -12.68 49.95
N ALA A 795 -15.86 -13.28 49.28
CA ALA A 795 -15.64 -14.73 49.37
C ALA A 795 -14.74 -15.06 50.59
N ALA A 796 -15.06 -16.11 51.33
CA ALA A 796 -14.19 -16.62 52.40
C ALA A 796 -12.80 -16.97 51.80
N GLY A 797 -11.80 -16.13 52.11
CA GLY A 797 -10.47 -16.13 51.48
C GLY A 797 -10.24 -14.82 50.69
N GLY A 798 -9.84 -13.75 51.40
CA GLY A 798 -9.78 -12.38 50.89
C GLY A 798 -8.81 -12.11 49.72
N ALA A 799 -9.00 -10.95 49.08
CA ALA A 799 -8.11 -10.08 48.25
C ALA A 799 -6.98 -10.66 47.35
N ALA A 800 -6.85 -11.97 47.15
CA ALA A 800 -5.69 -12.58 46.48
C ALA A 800 -5.98 -13.10 45.04
N ASN A 801 -7.23 -13.06 44.57
CA ASN A 801 -7.64 -13.69 43.30
C ASN A 801 -7.89 -12.67 42.18
N PHE A 802 -7.59 -13.00 40.93
CA PHE A 802 -7.87 -12.19 39.74
C PHE A 802 -8.67 -12.96 38.67
N THR A 803 -9.61 -12.26 38.02
CA THR A 803 -10.26 -12.67 36.75
C THR A 803 -9.73 -11.86 35.56
N TRP A 804 -9.00 -10.76 35.79
CA TRP A 804 -8.29 -10.01 34.76
C TRP A 804 -7.02 -9.35 35.32
N ALA A 805 -6.02 -9.12 34.46
CA ALA A 805 -4.76 -8.45 34.81
C ALA A 805 -4.17 -7.68 33.61
N HIS A 806 -3.60 -6.50 33.87
CA HIS A 806 -2.88 -5.71 32.86
C HIS A 806 -1.36 -5.84 33.02
N TYR A 807 -0.68 -6.09 31.89
CA TYR A 807 0.75 -6.31 31.82
C TYR A 807 1.42 -5.20 31.01
N HIS A 808 2.64 -4.86 31.43
CA HIS A 808 3.50 -3.92 30.73
C HIS A 808 4.86 -4.57 30.43
N ALA A 809 5.15 -4.74 29.16
CA ALA A 809 6.40 -5.26 28.64
C ALA A 809 7.33 -4.12 28.23
N VAL A 810 8.59 -4.16 28.65
CA VAL A 810 9.63 -3.19 28.30
C VAL A 810 10.85 -3.92 27.79
N LEU A 811 11.31 -3.54 26.60
CA LEU A 811 12.57 -3.97 26.00
C LEU A 811 13.62 -2.88 26.20
N GLN A 812 14.61 -3.16 27.04
CA GLN A 812 15.72 -2.25 27.31
C GLN A 812 17.00 -2.75 26.62
N PRO A 813 17.47 -2.10 25.56
CA PRO A 813 18.73 -2.48 24.92
C PRO A 813 19.91 -2.29 25.88
N GLN A 814 20.97 -3.08 25.67
CA GLN A 814 22.25 -2.95 26.38
C GLN A 814 23.45 -3.02 25.43
N ALA A 815 23.34 -3.74 24.31
CA ALA A 815 24.39 -3.84 23.30
C ALA A 815 23.80 -4.05 21.89
N VAL A 816 24.58 -3.70 20.87
CA VAL A 816 24.24 -3.96 19.46
C VAL A 816 23.94 -5.44 19.16
N SER A 817 24.54 -6.37 19.92
CA SER A 817 24.31 -7.82 19.77
C SER A 817 22.96 -8.32 20.31
N ASP A 818 22.10 -7.42 20.82
CA ASP A 818 20.77 -7.78 21.30
C ASP A 818 19.74 -8.00 20.16
N ASN A 819 20.06 -7.63 18.91
CA ASN A 819 19.26 -7.86 17.70
C ASN A 819 17.78 -7.41 17.81
N LEU A 820 17.54 -6.25 18.44
CA LEU A 820 16.20 -5.70 18.70
C LEU A 820 15.69 -4.78 17.58
N ASP A 821 16.16 -4.96 16.35
CA ASP A 821 15.74 -4.18 15.18
C ASP A 821 14.75 -4.97 14.32
N ALA A 822 13.90 -4.26 13.58
CA ALA A 822 12.82 -4.83 12.77
C ALA A 822 11.87 -5.72 13.58
N LEU A 823 11.60 -5.34 14.83
CA LEU A 823 10.64 -6.02 15.71
C LEU A 823 9.25 -5.99 15.10
N ARG A 824 8.51 -7.10 15.21
CA ARG A 824 7.15 -7.23 14.68
C ARG A 824 6.13 -7.38 15.80
N PHE A 825 6.29 -8.43 16.60
CA PHE A 825 5.39 -8.74 17.69
C PHE A 825 6.09 -9.66 18.70
N MET A 826 5.50 -9.71 19.90
CA MET A 826 5.82 -10.66 20.95
C MET A 826 4.71 -11.68 21.03
N GLU A 827 5.05 -12.96 21.09
CA GLU A 827 4.08 -14.02 21.33
C GLU A 827 4.08 -14.38 22.81
N VAL A 828 2.90 -14.38 23.40
CA VAL A 828 2.69 -14.57 24.84
C VAL A 828 1.72 -15.74 25.04
N GLY A 829 2.22 -16.83 25.59
CA GLY A 829 1.41 -17.95 26.07
C GLY A 829 1.15 -17.81 27.57
N PHE A 830 -0.12 -17.89 27.97
CA PHE A 830 -0.53 -17.91 29.37
C PHE A 830 -0.64 -19.36 29.84
N TYR A 831 -0.06 -19.64 31.01
CA TYR A 831 -0.06 -20.96 31.62
C TYR A 831 -0.36 -20.86 33.09
N TRP A 832 -0.95 -21.90 33.69
CA TRP A 832 -1.11 -21.95 35.13
C TRP A 832 -0.54 -23.23 35.75
N ALA A 833 -0.08 -23.15 37.00
CA ALA A 833 0.32 -24.31 37.77
C ALA A 833 -0.02 -24.10 39.26
N TYR A 834 -0.21 -25.19 40.02
CA TYR A 834 -0.47 -25.10 41.46
C TYR A 834 0.74 -24.64 42.29
N SER A 835 1.95 -24.82 41.75
CA SER A 835 3.21 -24.35 42.32
C SER A 835 4.30 -24.39 41.24
N ASP A 836 5.48 -23.84 41.54
CA ASP A 836 6.65 -23.89 40.65
C ASP A 836 7.10 -25.34 40.34
N SER A 837 6.66 -26.32 41.14
CA SER A 837 6.98 -27.75 40.98
C SER A 837 5.90 -28.55 40.22
N ASN A 838 4.78 -27.92 39.85
CA ASN A 838 3.69 -28.58 39.13
C ASN A 838 3.78 -28.32 37.63
N ALA A 839 3.14 -29.20 36.85
CA ALA A 839 3.10 -29.04 35.41
C ALA A 839 2.26 -27.84 34.97
N PRO A 840 2.80 -26.94 34.13
CA PRO A 840 2.08 -25.78 33.66
C PRO A 840 1.04 -26.24 32.64
N GLN A 841 -0.22 -25.92 32.89
CA GLN A 841 -1.31 -26.12 31.96
C GLN A 841 -1.46 -24.88 31.10
N TRP A 842 -1.52 -25.06 29.78
CA TRP A 842 -1.75 -23.98 28.84
C TRP A 842 -3.18 -23.45 28.96
N LEU A 843 -3.34 -22.13 28.89
CA LEU A 843 -4.64 -21.46 28.89
C LEU A 843 -4.98 -20.92 27.50
N TYR A 844 -4.22 -19.93 27.04
CA TYR A 844 -4.36 -19.37 25.71
C TYR A 844 -3.06 -18.67 25.29
N GLY A 845 -2.93 -18.38 24.00
CA GLY A 845 -1.83 -17.59 23.44
C GLY A 845 -2.33 -16.33 22.74
N THR A 846 -1.54 -15.26 22.76
CA THR A 846 -1.81 -14.03 22.01
C THR A 846 -0.52 -13.47 21.41
N SER A 847 -0.65 -12.66 20.36
CA SER A 847 0.44 -11.83 19.85
C SER A 847 0.23 -10.38 20.26
N VAL A 848 1.30 -9.73 20.71
CA VAL A 848 1.33 -8.33 21.14
C VAL A 848 2.23 -7.58 20.17
N PRO A 849 1.70 -6.65 19.35
CA PRO A 849 2.51 -5.85 18.43
C PRO A 849 3.62 -5.11 19.16
N LEU A 850 4.82 -5.08 18.57
CA LEU A 850 5.94 -4.31 19.08
C LEU A 850 6.30 -3.23 18.06
N ALA A 851 6.42 -2.00 18.52
CA ALA A 851 6.92 -0.93 17.67
C ALA A 851 8.41 -1.17 17.36
N ASP A 852 8.78 -0.93 16.10
CA ASP A 852 10.18 -0.99 15.69
C ASP A 852 11.00 0.10 16.38
N ARG A 853 12.26 -0.21 16.66
CA ARG A 853 13.09 0.56 17.58
C ARG A 853 13.66 1.81 16.91
N LYS A 854 13.54 2.96 17.59
CA LYS A 854 14.21 4.22 17.21
C LYS A 854 15.32 4.52 18.22
N TYR A 855 16.58 4.47 17.78
CA TYR A 855 17.70 4.96 18.62
C TYR A 855 17.61 6.48 18.77
N GLN A 856 17.21 6.94 19.96
CA GLN A 856 17.17 8.36 20.31
C GLN A 856 18.56 8.88 20.70
N ASN A 857 19.37 8.03 21.35
CA ASN A 857 20.77 8.30 21.65
C ASN A 857 21.68 7.19 21.08
N GLY A 858 22.34 7.47 19.96
CA GLY A 858 23.24 6.52 19.27
C GLY A 858 24.63 6.37 19.89
N ALA A 859 24.95 7.11 20.96
CA ALA A 859 26.26 7.03 21.62
C ALA A 859 26.34 5.91 22.65
N VAL A 860 25.20 5.50 23.22
CA VAL A 860 25.14 4.53 24.33
C VAL A 860 23.95 3.59 24.09
N ASP A 861 24.23 2.30 23.89
CA ASP A 861 23.18 1.29 23.66
C ASP A 861 22.24 1.14 24.86
N GLY A 862 22.79 1.22 26.08
CA GLY A 862 22.07 1.06 27.34
C GLY A 862 21.19 2.24 27.79
N ASP A 863 21.05 3.29 26.98
CA ASP A 863 20.29 4.48 27.35
C ASP A 863 18.79 4.16 27.50
N ALA A 864 18.16 4.65 28.57
CA ALA A 864 16.73 4.43 28.84
C ALA A 864 15.82 5.04 27.76
N SER A 865 16.27 6.09 27.07
CA SER A 865 15.56 6.70 25.93
C SER A 865 15.49 5.81 24.68
N ASN A 866 16.29 4.74 24.63
CA ASN A 866 16.29 3.76 23.54
C ASN A 866 15.34 2.56 23.82
N ALA A 867 14.60 2.57 24.94
CA ALA A 867 13.65 1.51 25.29
C ALA A 867 12.39 1.55 24.41
N THR A 868 11.78 0.38 24.19
CA THR A 868 10.44 0.26 23.60
C THR A 868 9.54 -0.55 24.54
N SER A 869 8.23 -0.26 24.55
CA SER A 869 7.28 -0.93 25.46
C SER A 869 5.95 -1.25 24.79
N ALA A 870 5.24 -2.22 25.36
CA ALA A 870 3.90 -2.62 24.94
C ALA A 870 3.06 -3.06 26.14
N GLY A 871 1.79 -2.66 26.17
CA GLY A 871 0.80 -3.12 27.15
C GLY A 871 -0.09 -4.22 26.60
N PHE A 872 -0.50 -5.17 27.43
CA PHE A 872 -1.47 -6.22 27.05
C PHE A 872 -2.26 -6.73 28.26
N THR A 873 -3.43 -7.32 28.01
CA THR A 873 -4.38 -7.70 29.07
C THR A 873 -4.71 -9.19 29.02
N PHE A 874 -4.87 -9.78 30.21
CA PHE A 874 -5.35 -11.14 30.41
C PHE A 874 -6.73 -11.14 31.04
N MET A 875 -7.60 -12.06 30.61
CA MET A 875 -8.92 -12.30 31.19
C MET A 875 -9.20 -13.80 31.32
N TYR A 876 -9.76 -14.23 32.46
CA TYR A 876 -10.10 -15.62 32.76
C TYR A 876 -11.23 -15.73 33.78
N GLY A 877 -12.14 -16.70 33.59
CA GLY A 877 -13.36 -16.84 34.41
C GLY A 877 -13.24 -17.81 35.60
N ASP A 878 -12.07 -18.37 35.88
CA ASP A 878 -11.77 -19.13 37.12
C ASP A 878 -10.77 -18.38 38.03
N ARG A 879 -10.63 -18.82 39.29
CA ARG A 879 -9.80 -18.11 40.29
C ARG A 879 -8.30 -18.42 40.15
N PHE A 880 -7.49 -17.44 39.75
CA PHE A 880 -6.03 -17.48 39.83
C PHE A 880 -5.48 -16.51 40.88
N ASN A 881 -4.26 -16.75 41.38
CA ASN A 881 -3.56 -15.90 42.34
C ASN A 881 -2.89 -14.68 41.67
N ARG A 882 -3.34 -13.47 42.02
CA ARG A 882 -2.98 -12.18 41.41
C ARG A 882 -1.47 -11.93 41.33
N LEU A 883 -0.82 -12.35 42.40
CA LEU A 883 0.60 -12.23 42.69
C LEU A 883 0.99 -13.50 43.43
N ARG A 884 2.28 -13.78 43.49
CA ARG A 884 2.83 -14.88 44.28
C ARG A 884 2.48 -14.66 45.77
N ASP A 885 1.82 -15.64 46.38
CA ASP A 885 1.40 -15.66 47.79
C ASP A 885 1.68 -17.06 48.40
N ALA A 886 1.74 -17.13 49.74
CA ALA A 886 2.11 -18.31 50.52
C ALA A 886 0.99 -19.37 50.65
N MET A 887 -0.21 -19.10 50.14
CA MET A 887 -1.35 -20.03 50.17
C MET A 887 -1.45 -20.86 48.88
N ALA A 888 -1.82 -22.14 49.02
CA ALA A 888 -1.83 -23.14 47.95
C ALA A 888 -2.91 -22.86 46.89
N ASN A 889 -2.59 -22.08 45.85
CA ASN A 889 -3.50 -21.74 44.77
C ASN A 889 -2.78 -21.57 43.42
N ARG A 890 -3.55 -21.74 42.34
CA ARG A 890 -3.12 -21.69 40.94
C ARG A 890 -2.42 -20.37 40.60
N LEU A 891 -1.13 -20.44 40.25
CA LEU A 891 -0.28 -19.34 39.82
C LEU A 891 -0.30 -19.21 38.30
N LEU A 892 -0.28 -17.98 37.78
CA LEU A 892 -0.24 -17.69 36.35
C LEU A 892 1.19 -17.33 35.90
N TYR A 893 1.67 -18.04 34.90
CA TYR A 893 2.97 -17.91 34.27
C TYR A 893 2.79 -17.45 32.83
N LEU A 894 3.76 -16.70 32.31
CA LEU A 894 3.83 -16.37 30.88
C LEU A 894 4.98 -17.14 30.26
N LYS A 895 4.80 -17.62 29.04
CA LYS A 895 5.88 -18.11 28.18
C LYS A 895 5.95 -17.21 26.96
N VAL A 896 7.10 -16.60 26.73
CA VAL A 896 7.21 -15.47 25.79
C VAL A 896 8.36 -15.68 24.82
N ARG A 897 8.12 -15.34 23.55
CA ARG A 897 9.14 -15.20 22.49
C ARG A 897 8.93 -13.91 21.69
N LEU A 898 10.01 -13.30 21.23
CA LEU A 898 10.02 -12.08 20.42
C LEU A 898 10.25 -12.43 18.96
N HIS A 899 9.60 -11.70 18.04
CA HIS A 899 9.77 -11.86 16.60
C HIS A 899 10.32 -10.57 15.98
N ASN A 900 11.38 -10.70 15.17
CA ASN A 900 11.86 -9.65 14.27
C ASN A 900 11.82 -10.13 12.81
N ALA A 901 12.36 -9.33 11.89
CA ALA A 901 12.43 -9.70 10.46
C ALA A 901 13.31 -10.92 10.16
N SER A 902 14.29 -11.23 11.01
CA SER A 902 15.27 -12.31 10.80
C SER A 902 14.93 -13.62 11.52
N GLY A 903 13.93 -13.63 12.42
CA GLY A 903 13.44 -14.82 13.09
C GLY A 903 12.85 -14.56 14.48
N TYR A 904 12.89 -15.57 15.34
CA TYR A 904 12.31 -15.51 16.69
C TYR A 904 13.33 -15.83 17.78
N SER A 905 13.20 -15.16 18.92
CA SER A 905 14.06 -15.36 20.08
C SER A 905 13.89 -16.74 20.72
N ALA A 906 14.83 -17.12 21.60
CA ALA A 906 14.55 -18.18 22.56
C ALA A 906 13.30 -17.86 23.41
N GLU A 907 12.60 -18.89 23.85
CA GLU A 907 11.45 -18.77 24.75
C GLU A 907 11.91 -18.59 26.20
N ARG A 908 11.24 -17.71 26.94
CA ARG A 908 11.46 -17.52 28.38
C ARG A 908 10.16 -17.61 29.15
N TRP A 909 10.24 -18.18 30.33
CA TRP A 909 9.18 -18.20 31.32
C TRP A 909 9.25 -16.97 32.21
N PHE A 910 8.10 -16.35 32.50
CA PHE A 910 7.96 -15.23 33.42
C PHE A 910 7.07 -15.67 34.57
N PHE A 911 7.64 -15.66 35.78
CA PHE A 911 7.00 -16.10 37.01
C PHE A 911 6.26 -14.93 37.67
N PRO A 912 5.07 -15.16 38.24
CA PRO A 912 4.27 -14.09 38.84
C PRO A 912 5.05 -13.42 39.99
N PRO A 913 5.03 -12.08 40.07
CA PRO A 913 5.75 -11.34 41.10
C PRO A 913 4.98 -11.36 42.42
N SER A 914 5.61 -11.01 43.54
CA SER A 914 4.95 -10.90 44.86
C SER A 914 4.24 -9.56 45.10
N SER A 915 4.43 -8.59 44.19
CA SER A 915 3.84 -7.24 44.25
C SER A 915 3.64 -6.68 42.84
N TYR A 916 2.73 -5.70 42.69
CA TYR A 916 2.53 -5.00 41.41
C TYR A 916 3.70 -4.09 41.07
N ASN A 917 3.84 -3.77 39.79
CA ASN A 917 4.90 -2.91 39.25
C ASN A 917 6.31 -3.46 39.53
N VAL A 918 6.41 -4.75 39.82
CA VAL A 918 7.67 -5.48 39.98
C VAL A 918 7.88 -6.38 38.77
N ASN A 919 9.11 -6.38 38.25
CA ASN A 919 9.48 -7.24 37.13
C ASN A 919 9.27 -8.71 37.52
N MET A 920 8.54 -9.42 36.67
CA MET A 920 8.40 -10.86 36.74
C MET A 920 9.78 -11.53 36.63
N LEU A 921 10.00 -12.59 37.41
CA LEU A 921 11.24 -13.35 37.35
C LEU A 921 11.28 -14.14 36.04
N ARG A 922 12.30 -13.89 35.21
CA ARG A 922 12.51 -14.55 33.93
C ARG A 922 13.37 -15.82 34.10
N SER A 923 12.99 -16.93 33.47
CA SER A 923 13.71 -18.22 33.53
C SER A 923 13.75 -18.92 32.17
N ALA A 924 14.82 -19.69 31.93
CA ALA A 924 14.92 -20.60 30.79
C ALA A 924 14.08 -21.87 30.96
N THR A 925 13.88 -22.29 32.21
CA THR A 925 13.16 -23.50 32.59
C THR A 925 11.78 -23.13 33.11
N GLY A 926 10.76 -23.82 32.61
CA GLY A 926 9.39 -23.65 33.07
C GLY A 926 9.11 -24.42 34.36
N PRO A 927 7.90 -24.26 34.92
CA PRO A 927 7.37 -25.20 35.91
C PRO A 927 7.35 -26.64 35.32
N ALA A 928 7.46 -27.69 36.15
CA ALA A 928 7.80 -29.08 35.80
C ALA A 928 6.95 -29.76 34.67
N SER A 929 7.32 -30.95 34.16
CA SER A 929 6.78 -31.57 32.94
C SER A 929 5.54 -32.49 33.11
N THR A 930 4.49 -32.29 32.29
CA THR A 930 3.36 -33.20 31.82
C THR A 930 2.54 -34.05 32.81
N PRO A 931 1.30 -34.53 32.50
CA PRO A 931 0.18 -33.94 31.72
C PRO A 931 -1.24 -34.18 32.35
N THR A 932 -2.29 -33.84 31.58
CA THR A 932 -3.70 -34.37 31.53
C THR A 932 -4.82 -33.84 32.44
N GLY A 933 -5.95 -33.45 31.82
CA GLY A 933 -7.31 -33.93 32.20
C GLY A 933 -8.48 -32.92 32.31
N GLY A 934 -9.41 -32.94 31.34
CA GLY A 934 -10.85 -33.16 31.61
C GLY A 934 -11.85 -31.99 31.68
N GLY A 935 -12.80 -31.94 30.72
CA GLY A 935 -14.23 -32.15 31.00
C GLY A 935 -15.21 -30.96 31.07
N GLY A 936 -16.08 -30.84 30.06
CA GLY A 936 -17.54 -30.97 30.23
C GLY A 936 -18.45 -29.73 30.38
N GLY A 937 -19.32 -29.51 29.37
CA GLY A 937 -20.78 -29.54 29.59
C GLY A 937 -21.62 -28.24 29.53
N GLY A 938 -22.62 -28.25 28.63
CA GLY A 938 -24.02 -27.85 28.97
C GLY A 938 -24.52 -26.44 28.56
N GLY A 939 -25.44 -26.40 27.58
CA GLY A 939 -26.01 -25.19 26.98
C GLY A 939 -27.32 -24.63 27.56
N GLY A 940 -27.85 -23.59 26.89
CA GLY A 940 -29.24 -23.09 27.05
C GLY A 940 -29.55 -21.63 26.60
N SER A 941 -30.03 -21.46 25.36
CA SER A 941 -31.05 -20.51 24.77
C SER A 941 -31.27 -19.12 25.43
N HIS A 942 -31.14 -17.91 24.82
CA HIS A 942 -32.04 -17.15 23.90
C HIS A 942 -31.40 -15.78 23.43
N GLY A 943 -31.90 -15.19 22.32
CA GLY A 943 -31.54 -13.93 21.61
C GLY A 943 -31.11 -12.68 22.42
N THR A 944 -30.02 -11.98 22.04
CA THR A 944 -29.52 -10.76 22.74
C THR A 944 -29.00 -9.66 21.77
N CYS A 945 -29.37 -8.38 21.92
CA CYS A 945 -28.88 -7.26 21.06
C CYS A 945 -28.55 -5.96 21.84
N VAL A 946 -27.66 -5.10 21.30
CA VAL A 946 -27.21 -3.80 21.89
C VAL A 946 -27.50 -2.63 20.95
N ALA A 947 -27.58 -1.37 21.41
CA ALA A 947 -27.81 -0.23 20.50
C ALA A 947 -26.59 0.07 19.58
N PRO A 948 -26.79 0.69 18.39
CA PRO A 948 -25.74 0.99 17.39
C PRO A 948 -24.47 1.67 17.91
N TRP A 949 -24.62 2.61 18.85
CA TRP A 949 -23.52 3.40 19.37
C TRP A 949 -22.78 2.75 20.54
N GLU A 950 -23.24 1.60 21.04
CA GLU A 950 -22.63 0.97 22.20
C GLU A 950 -21.23 0.42 21.85
N PRO A 951 -20.16 0.80 22.58
CA PRO A 951 -18.80 0.42 22.27
C PRO A 951 -18.51 -1.05 22.60
N VAL A 952 -17.97 -1.77 21.63
CA VAL A 952 -17.57 -3.19 21.72
C VAL A 952 -16.06 -3.32 21.66
N LEU A 953 -15.50 -4.13 22.56
CA LEU A 953 -14.06 -4.32 22.72
C LEU A 953 -13.46 -5.24 21.64
N LEU A 954 -12.48 -4.73 20.90
CA LEU A 954 -11.74 -5.44 19.88
C LEU A 954 -10.52 -6.18 20.45
N ALA A 955 -9.95 -7.08 19.65
CA ALA A 955 -8.78 -7.90 19.99
C ALA A 955 -7.51 -7.10 20.31
N ASP A 956 -7.38 -5.90 19.74
CA ASP A 956 -6.25 -4.99 19.95
C ASP A 956 -6.42 -4.07 21.18
N GLY A 957 -7.52 -4.24 21.93
CA GLY A 957 -7.86 -3.42 23.10
C GLY A 957 -8.55 -2.10 22.78
N SER A 958 -8.79 -1.78 21.50
CA SER A 958 -9.61 -0.64 21.10
C SER A 958 -11.10 -0.94 21.24
N GLU A 959 -11.93 0.10 21.36
CA GLU A 959 -13.39 -0.03 21.37
C GLU A 959 -13.99 0.64 20.12
N VAL A 960 -14.94 -0.03 19.48
CA VAL A 960 -15.68 0.51 18.33
C VAL A 960 -17.17 0.46 18.58
N PRO A 961 -17.96 1.45 18.12
CA PRO A 961 -19.41 1.36 18.17
C PRO A 961 -19.92 0.08 17.48
N ALA A 962 -20.96 -0.53 18.03
CA ALA A 962 -21.54 -1.77 17.51
C ALA A 962 -21.93 -1.70 16.02
N GLU A 963 -22.30 -0.52 15.50
CA GLU A 963 -22.62 -0.30 14.07
C GLU A 963 -21.41 -0.29 13.14
N VAL A 964 -20.21 -0.12 13.68
CA VAL A 964 -18.94 -0.11 12.93
C VAL A 964 -18.37 -1.53 12.81
N LEU A 965 -18.78 -2.46 13.68
CA LEU A 965 -18.38 -3.87 13.58
C LEU A 965 -18.74 -4.47 12.21
N ARG A 966 -17.84 -5.29 11.68
CA ARG A 966 -18.01 -6.05 10.43
C ARG A 966 -17.62 -7.50 10.65
N PRO A 967 -18.22 -8.46 9.91
CA PRO A 967 -17.70 -9.83 9.85
C PRO A 967 -16.20 -9.84 9.53
N GLY A 968 -15.44 -10.72 10.17
CA GLY A 968 -13.97 -10.81 10.08
C GLY A 968 -13.22 -9.99 11.13
N MET A 969 -13.85 -8.99 11.76
CA MET A 969 -13.24 -8.28 12.90
C MET A 969 -13.10 -9.21 14.11
N ARG A 970 -12.04 -9.04 14.90
CA ARG A 970 -11.77 -9.90 16.06
C ARG A 970 -12.07 -9.15 17.36
N VAL A 971 -12.82 -9.76 18.26
CA VAL A 971 -13.20 -9.20 19.57
C VAL A 971 -12.51 -9.93 20.71
N LEU A 972 -12.17 -9.20 21.77
CA LEU A 972 -11.66 -9.78 23.01
C LEU A 972 -12.86 -10.13 23.91
N THR A 973 -13.04 -11.41 24.22
CA THR A 973 -14.19 -11.87 25.02
C THR A 973 -13.91 -13.22 25.72
N MET A 974 -14.92 -13.81 26.37
CA MET A 974 -14.80 -15.07 27.13
C MET A 974 -15.79 -16.11 26.65
N HIS A 975 -15.37 -17.35 26.43
CA HIS A 975 -16.26 -18.43 26.00
C HIS A 975 -17.46 -18.65 26.96
N GLU A 976 -18.67 -18.83 26.42
CA GLU A 976 -19.94 -18.92 27.17
C GLU A 976 -19.98 -20.01 28.26
N HIS A 977 -19.22 -21.10 28.08
CA HIS A 977 -19.23 -22.29 28.95
C HIS A 977 -17.89 -22.57 29.64
N GLU A 978 -16.78 -22.37 28.92
CA GLU A 978 -15.46 -22.91 29.29
C GLU A 978 -14.67 -21.95 30.19
N ARG A 979 -15.13 -20.69 30.33
CA ARG A 979 -14.51 -19.65 31.15
C ARG A 979 -13.11 -19.22 30.70
N ASP A 980 -12.69 -19.65 29.52
CA ASP A 980 -11.46 -19.22 28.87
C ASP A 980 -11.68 -17.89 28.15
N GLY A 981 -10.84 -16.89 28.46
CA GLY A 981 -10.76 -15.63 27.71
C GLY A 981 -9.95 -15.81 26.43
N GLY A 982 -10.33 -15.11 25.36
CA GLY A 982 -9.68 -15.25 24.07
C GLY A 982 -10.13 -14.22 23.04
N ILE A 983 -9.49 -14.31 21.87
CA ILE A 983 -9.81 -13.48 20.71
C ILE A 983 -10.69 -14.32 19.78
N PHE A 984 -11.88 -13.81 19.50
CA PHE A 984 -12.86 -14.53 18.69
C PHE A 984 -13.35 -13.67 17.53
N GLU A 985 -13.60 -14.31 16.40
CA GLU A 985 -14.01 -13.62 15.17
C GLU A 985 -15.50 -13.28 15.20
N VAL A 986 -15.84 -12.06 14.83
CA VAL A 986 -17.22 -11.65 14.53
C VAL A 986 -17.60 -12.24 13.19
N THR A 987 -18.65 -13.06 13.14
CA THR A 987 -19.11 -13.73 11.90
C THR A 987 -20.34 -13.08 11.28
N ASN A 988 -21.12 -12.34 12.06
CA ASN A 988 -22.29 -11.65 11.55
C ASN A 988 -22.61 -10.42 12.40
N VAL A 989 -22.86 -9.29 11.73
CA VAL A 989 -23.38 -8.05 12.33
C VAL A 989 -24.57 -7.62 11.49
N SER A 990 -25.74 -7.48 12.11
CA SER A 990 -26.95 -7.02 11.42
C SER A 990 -27.73 -6.03 12.29
N ARG A 991 -28.40 -5.06 11.66
CA ARG A 991 -29.18 -4.02 12.33
C ARG A 991 -30.66 -4.36 12.23
N HIS A 992 -31.38 -4.28 13.35
CA HIS A 992 -32.83 -4.54 13.43
C HIS A 992 -33.49 -3.58 14.40
N GLN A 993 -34.82 -3.45 14.32
CA GLN A 993 -35.62 -2.67 15.25
C GLN A 993 -36.17 -3.56 16.37
N ALA A 994 -35.98 -3.20 17.63
CA ALA A 994 -36.48 -3.95 18.77
C ALA A 994 -36.89 -3.04 19.94
N ALA A 995 -37.64 -3.60 20.89
CA ALA A 995 -37.85 -2.95 22.19
C ALA A 995 -36.51 -2.78 22.92
N ARG A 996 -36.33 -1.67 23.64
CA ARG A 996 -35.07 -1.34 24.32
C ARG A 996 -35.30 -1.10 25.81
N CYS A 997 -34.28 -1.38 26.60
CA CYS A 997 -34.16 -1.03 28.00
C CYS A 997 -32.86 -0.24 28.20
N THR A 998 -32.89 0.69 29.14
CA THR A 998 -31.72 1.42 29.61
C THR A 998 -31.25 0.77 30.92
N LEU A 999 -30.05 0.18 30.88
CA LEU A 999 -29.32 -0.31 32.04
C LEU A 999 -28.43 0.81 32.59
N THR A 1000 -28.63 1.20 33.84
CA THR A 1000 -27.78 2.19 34.53
C THR A 1000 -26.97 1.50 35.60
N MET A 1001 -25.65 1.72 35.58
CA MET A 1001 -24.69 1.21 36.56
C MET A 1001 -24.46 2.23 37.68
N THR A 1002 -24.01 1.78 38.85
CA THR A 1002 -23.75 2.67 40.00
C THR A 1002 -22.56 3.61 39.79
N ASP A 1003 -21.66 3.28 38.87
CA ASP A 1003 -20.50 4.09 38.48
C ASP A 1003 -20.82 5.15 37.41
N GLY A 1004 -22.09 5.25 36.99
CA GLY A 1004 -22.55 6.22 36.01
C GLY A 1004 -22.60 5.72 34.57
N ARG A 1005 -22.12 4.51 34.26
CA ARG A 1005 -22.28 3.91 32.91
C ARG A 1005 -23.76 3.67 32.60
N VAL A 1006 -24.15 3.98 31.37
CA VAL A 1006 -25.51 3.79 30.87
C VAL A 1006 -25.45 3.07 29.54
N LEU A 1007 -26.19 1.96 29.42
CA LEU A 1007 -26.25 1.14 28.22
C LEU A 1007 -27.68 1.01 27.73
N VAL A 1008 -27.88 0.98 26.41
CA VAL A 1008 -29.17 0.72 25.77
C VAL A 1008 -29.13 -0.64 25.07
N VAL A 1009 -29.94 -1.58 25.53
CA VAL A 1009 -29.96 -2.97 25.05
C VAL A 1009 -31.38 -3.52 24.95
N THR A 1010 -31.58 -4.70 24.38
CA THR A 1010 -32.90 -5.36 24.40
C THR A 1010 -33.26 -5.88 25.80
N PRO A 1011 -34.55 -5.97 26.20
CA PRO A 1011 -34.94 -6.48 27.52
C PRO A 1011 -34.41 -7.88 27.83
N ASP A 1012 -34.33 -8.74 26.82
CA ASP A 1012 -33.83 -10.12 26.90
C ASP A 1012 -32.29 -10.22 26.82
N HIS A 1013 -31.58 -9.11 26.64
CA HIS A 1013 -30.12 -9.09 26.56
C HIS A 1013 -29.52 -9.68 27.83
N ARG A 1014 -28.66 -10.71 27.70
CA ARG A 1014 -28.12 -11.46 28.83
C ARG A 1014 -26.73 -10.98 29.22
N TRP A 1015 -26.58 -10.76 30.51
CA TRP A 1015 -25.34 -10.36 31.17
C TRP A 1015 -24.84 -11.49 32.04
N ARG A 1016 -23.52 -11.65 32.11
CA ARG A 1016 -22.95 -12.56 33.11
C ARG A 1016 -22.96 -11.88 34.46
N THR A 1017 -23.87 -12.28 35.34
CA THR A 1017 -23.90 -11.83 36.74
C THR A 1017 -23.10 -12.77 37.63
N PHE A 1018 -22.42 -12.24 38.64
CA PHE A 1018 -21.69 -13.06 39.62
C PHE A 1018 -22.63 -13.90 40.47
N GLU A 1019 -23.80 -13.36 40.81
CA GLU A 1019 -24.74 -13.98 41.75
C GLU A 1019 -25.62 -15.04 41.08
N ARG A 1020 -26.00 -14.85 39.81
CA ARG A 1020 -27.05 -15.66 39.14
C ARG A 1020 -26.64 -16.22 37.77
N GLY A 1021 -25.41 -16.01 37.34
CA GLY A 1021 -24.95 -16.44 36.01
C GLY A 1021 -25.56 -15.59 34.90
N TRP A 1022 -25.91 -16.19 33.76
CA TRP A 1022 -26.46 -15.47 32.61
C TRP A 1022 -27.88 -14.98 32.89
N THR A 1023 -28.02 -13.69 33.18
CA THR A 1023 -29.27 -13.04 33.62
C THR A 1023 -29.73 -12.02 32.60
N ARG A 1024 -31.04 -11.99 32.29
CA ARG A 1024 -31.63 -11.03 31.34
C ARG A 1024 -31.65 -9.62 31.90
N THR A 1025 -31.59 -8.62 31.03
CA THR A 1025 -31.57 -7.20 31.41
C THR A 1025 -32.81 -6.81 32.21
N ASP A 1026 -33.99 -7.25 31.80
CA ASP A 1026 -35.26 -6.99 32.48
C ASP A 1026 -35.40 -7.68 33.84
N GLU A 1027 -34.58 -8.69 34.11
CA GLU A 1027 -34.57 -9.44 35.37
C GLU A 1027 -33.46 -9.00 36.34
N LEU A 1028 -32.55 -8.11 35.91
CA LEU A 1028 -31.46 -7.59 36.75
C LEU A 1028 -32.01 -6.76 37.91
N ARG A 1029 -31.47 -7.01 39.11
CA ARG A 1029 -31.88 -6.30 40.34
C ARG A 1029 -30.85 -5.24 40.73
N PRO A 1030 -31.27 -4.09 41.29
CA PRO A 1030 -30.35 -3.13 41.88
C PRO A 1030 -29.40 -3.80 42.89
N GLY A 1031 -28.10 -3.53 42.74
CA GLY A 1031 -27.02 -4.07 43.57
C GLY A 1031 -26.30 -5.30 42.98
N GLU A 1032 -26.85 -5.97 41.97
CA GLU A 1032 -26.19 -7.13 41.33
C GLU A 1032 -24.96 -6.72 40.52
N THR A 1033 -23.97 -7.60 40.43
CA THR A 1033 -22.70 -7.31 39.76
C THR A 1033 -22.61 -8.05 38.43
N ILE A 1034 -22.44 -7.30 37.35
CA ILE A 1034 -22.19 -7.81 36.00
C ILE A 1034 -20.68 -7.90 35.77
N ASP A 1035 -20.23 -9.06 35.32
CA ASP A 1035 -18.84 -9.41 34.99
C ASP A 1035 -18.40 -8.81 33.64
N GLY A 1036 -17.10 -8.82 33.32
CA GLY A 1036 -16.54 -8.29 32.07
C GLY A 1036 -15.16 -7.67 32.21
N ALA A 1037 -14.68 -6.98 31.15
CA ALA A 1037 -13.38 -6.29 31.16
C ALA A 1037 -13.33 -5.11 32.16
N ALA A 1038 -14.48 -4.52 32.46
CA ALA A 1038 -14.69 -3.57 33.55
C ALA A 1038 -16.04 -3.91 34.25
N PRO A 1039 -16.05 -4.83 35.23
CA PRO A 1039 -17.27 -5.24 35.93
C PRO A 1039 -18.00 -4.04 36.56
N GLY A 1040 -19.31 -4.15 36.78
CA GLY A 1040 -20.10 -3.05 37.34
C GLY A 1040 -21.31 -3.51 38.13
N ARG A 1041 -21.76 -2.69 39.10
CA ARG A 1041 -23.00 -2.93 39.84
C ARG A 1041 -24.19 -2.24 39.18
N VAL A 1042 -25.29 -2.97 39.07
CA VAL A 1042 -26.56 -2.48 38.53
C VAL A 1042 -27.16 -1.46 39.51
N ALA A 1043 -27.42 -0.24 39.06
CA ALA A 1043 -28.19 0.74 39.83
C ALA A 1043 -29.68 0.58 39.58
N ARG A 1044 -30.10 0.48 38.31
CA ARG A 1044 -31.50 0.24 37.89
C ARG A 1044 -31.59 -0.11 36.41
N VAL A 1045 -32.70 -0.73 36.02
CA VAL A 1045 -33.10 -0.97 34.63
C VAL A 1045 -34.42 -0.25 34.37
N LYS A 1046 -34.58 0.40 33.22
CA LYS A 1046 -35.82 1.07 32.80
C LYS A 1046 -36.17 0.75 31.34
N PRO A 1047 -37.45 0.51 31.00
CA PRO A 1047 -37.88 0.47 29.60
C PRO A 1047 -37.56 1.79 28.87
N SER A 1048 -37.19 1.69 27.59
CA SER A 1048 -36.91 2.81 26.69
C SER A 1048 -37.69 2.64 25.39
N ALA A 1049 -37.80 3.71 24.60
CA ALA A 1049 -38.49 3.65 23.31
C ALA A 1049 -37.82 2.62 22.38
N ALA A 1050 -38.62 1.86 21.64
CA ALA A 1050 -38.11 0.96 20.60
C ALA A 1050 -37.23 1.71 19.60
N GLY A 1051 -36.28 1.01 18.99
CA GLY A 1051 -35.40 1.58 17.99
C GLY A 1051 -34.33 0.61 17.55
N ASP A 1052 -33.32 1.14 16.86
CA ASP A 1052 -32.27 0.31 16.28
C ASP A 1052 -31.45 -0.38 17.36
N VAL A 1053 -31.16 -1.66 17.09
CA VAL A 1053 -30.23 -2.51 17.82
C VAL A 1053 -29.37 -3.29 16.83
N MET A 1054 -28.13 -3.56 17.23
CA MET A 1054 -27.15 -4.36 16.53
C MET A 1054 -27.16 -5.77 17.09
N LYS A 1055 -27.37 -6.74 16.20
CA LYS A 1055 -27.27 -8.16 16.44
C LYS A 1055 -25.88 -8.62 16.02
N ILE A 1056 -25.05 -8.94 17.02
CA ILE A 1056 -23.65 -9.34 16.82
C ILE A 1056 -23.55 -10.85 17.03
N THR A 1057 -22.78 -11.53 16.19
CA THR A 1057 -22.48 -12.97 16.31
C THR A 1057 -20.98 -13.16 16.29
N VAL A 1058 -20.49 -13.88 17.28
CA VAL A 1058 -19.07 -14.15 17.53
C VAL A 1058 -18.88 -15.65 17.49
N ARG A 1059 -17.97 -16.09 16.62
CA ARG A 1059 -17.61 -17.49 16.39
C ARG A 1059 -17.11 -18.12 17.67
N PHE A 1060 -17.56 -19.33 17.96
CA PHE A 1060 -17.15 -20.15 19.12
C PHE A 1060 -17.53 -19.56 20.49
N ALA A 1061 -17.03 -18.39 20.88
CA ALA A 1061 -17.24 -17.83 22.22
C ALA A 1061 -18.69 -17.54 22.60
N LYS A 1062 -19.52 -17.23 21.61
CA LYS A 1062 -20.92 -16.82 21.79
C LYS A 1062 -21.15 -15.64 22.75
N THR A 1063 -20.14 -14.80 22.95
CA THR A 1063 -20.17 -13.64 23.85
C THR A 1063 -19.40 -12.47 23.23
N TYR A 1064 -19.51 -11.28 23.82
CA TYR A 1064 -18.68 -10.12 23.52
C TYR A 1064 -18.66 -9.17 24.72
N VAL A 1065 -17.73 -8.22 24.75
CA VAL A 1065 -17.68 -7.20 25.81
C VAL A 1065 -18.18 -5.87 25.26
N VAL A 1066 -19.13 -5.25 25.96
CA VAL A 1066 -19.72 -3.96 25.59
C VAL A 1066 -19.70 -3.01 26.80
N GLN A 1067 -19.12 -1.81 26.64
CA GLN A 1067 -18.88 -0.85 27.76
C GLN A 1067 -18.17 -1.51 28.95
N GLY A 1068 -17.27 -2.46 28.68
CA GLY A 1068 -16.58 -3.26 29.70
C GLY A 1068 -17.43 -4.37 30.37
N LEU A 1069 -18.68 -4.57 30.00
CA LEU A 1069 -19.55 -5.61 30.56
C LEU A 1069 -19.66 -6.81 29.62
N LEU A 1070 -19.64 -8.03 30.17
CA LEU A 1070 -19.71 -9.28 29.42
C LEU A 1070 -21.15 -9.60 29.04
N ALA A 1071 -21.40 -9.54 27.74
CA ALA A 1071 -22.66 -9.81 27.08
C ALA A 1071 -22.63 -11.16 26.38
N HIS A 1072 -23.77 -11.86 26.40
CA HIS A 1072 -23.96 -13.04 25.57
C HIS A 1072 -24.46 -12.62 24.18
N ASN A 1073 -24.21 -13.42 23.14
CA ASN A 1073 -24.77 -13.29 21.79
C ASN A 1073 -25.82 -14.36 21.41
N LEU A 1074 -26.31 -15.13 22.39
CA LEU A 1074 -27.11 -16.34 22.17
C LEU A 1074 -28.28 -16.03 21.23
N LYS A 1075 -28.57 -16.92 20.28
CA LYS A 1075 -29.75 -16.83 19.41
C LYS A 1075 -30.62 -18.08 19.59
N PRO A 1076 -31.95 -17.97 19.44
CA PRO A 1076 -32.82 -19.14 19.32
C PRO A 1076 -32.37 -19.99 18.11
N ARG A 1077 -32.42 -21.31 18.26
CA ARG A 1077 -32.48 -22.22 17.11
C ARG A 1077 -33.92 -22.20 16.62
N THR A 1078 -34.11 -21.77 15.38
CA THR A 1078 -35.18 -22.31 14.51
C THR A 1078 -34.62 -23.52 13.81
#